data_AF-A0A5N0VC77-F1
#
_entry.id   AF-A0A5N0VC77-F1
#
_cell.length_a   1.000
_cell.length_b   1.000
_cell.length_c   1.000
_cell.angle_alpha   90.00
_cell.angle_beta   90.00
_cell.angle_gamma   90.00
#
_symmetry.space_group_name_H-M   'P 1'
#
loop_
_entity.id
_entity.type
_entity.pdbx_description
1 polymer ?
#
loop_
_entity_poly.entity_id
_entity_poly.type
_entity_poly.pdbx_seq_one_letter_code
_entity_poly.pdbx_strand_id
1 'polypeptide(L)'
;MEFADRQALVAAELNVFVGRESLLADGARLIQAARLVTLYGVGGVGKTRIATRLAADVGRAFESGVCLVDLTAVTEADALAGQLTAALGILDNSREPGEARLIQHLRDKEILLVLDNCEHLLRPVQELLRVLLLTSEKLRVLVTSRVKLRIEGERPLEVPPLTTDEAMALLSDRGRAVNGEWERALSETGALPPQDAHAACTVCELLEGIPLSIELAAGRLDATTIQEIVEHITRQGRPAAAWSSNGARASSGGHSRLAAGDRLSLLVDGPEFEQRHHHSLQATMDWSFGLLPQDERRLWALSWVFVRGFDLSAAEAVCTRFGLEQSKILRLLANLVRHSVLTTETHHGRTRYRMLESLREYGVQHLSDDDLSELEQAHADYFAGLLQRAADTWYGPDETVWMACLDSESPNFRAAMDFLLGDPGQAPRALELAINAVRSRFQIFNGKINEARRWLNYALDEQPEAHTELEVAGLSLLAYLSLIQGDIDDARPALRRAESVARALGIAEESGSLILAQAAERWLANSARSVARSAVAMFGRAEELFLAAGCRGDANMALMFQSMAAGFVGDRTAALGPCARLLAEAEARGARWAVSWALWDSALVELVHGDAVDAARLVQRSLRMQREMGDTWGPAWGLWLAAVIAAVLDNHDLAAQLFGGADERQRITKVTVYQLLPYLQLEQRYKLAGERELGAVEYDVKVSVGRALRYDQVFDLALGPLAPDREQARKFVPPGGLTPREFDVAAHVAKGMTSRQIAAELGISYRTVETHLQNIMPKLGFSNRIEVAAWHAGLPSAGQDSES
;
A
#
# COMPACT_ATOMS: atom_id res chain seq x y z
N MET A 1 -3.47 -2.13 8.57
CA MET A 1 -2.79 -3.08 7.69
C MET A 1 -2.28 -4.19 8.58
N GLU A 2 -2.98 -5.32 8.56
CA GLU A 2 -2.51 -6.55 9.21
C GLU A 2 -1.29 -7.04 8.44
N PHE A 3 -0.15 -7.18 9.14
CA PHE A 3 1.00 -7.88 8.60
C PHE A 3 0.59 -9.33 8.32
N ALA A 4 1.10 -9.89 7.21
CA ALA A 4 0.58 -11.11 6.60
C ALA A 4 0.30 -12.22 7.64
N ASP A 5 -0.97 -12.67 7.70
CA ASP A 5 -1.38 -13.78 8.55
C ASP A 5 -0.58 -15.04 8.17
N ARG A 6 -0.22 -15.84 9.17
CA ARG A 6 0.47 -17.13 9.01
C ARG A 6 -0.24 -18.03 7.99
N GLN A 7 -1.57 -17.95 7.90
CA GLN A 7 -2.33 -18.67 6.87
C GLN A 7 -2.15 -18.09 5.48
N ALA A 8 -2.08 -16.77 5.30
CA ALA A 8 -1.88 -16.16 3.98
C ALA A 8 -0.50 -16.46 3.37
N LEU A 9 0.55 -16.54 4.20
CA LEU A 9 1.91 -16.84 3.75
C LEU A 9 2.09 -18.31 3.29
N VAL A 10 1.37 -19.26 3.89
CA VAL A 10 1.49 -20.69 3.58
C VAL A 10 0.39 -21.18 2.62
N ALA A 11 -0.81 -20.59 2.66
CA ALA A 11 -1.95 -21.01 1.83
C ALA A 11 -1.76 -20.78 0.32
N ALA A 12 -0.71 -20.07 -0.09
CA ALA A 12 -0.34 -19.93 -1.50
C ALA A 12 0.36 -21.18 -2.08
N GLU A 13 0.84 -22.12 -1.24
CA GLU A 13 1.49 -23.33 -1.74
C GLU A 13 0.47 -24.40 -2.16
N LEU A 14 0.23 -24.51 -3.46
CA LEU A 14 -0.66 -25.52 -4.04
C LEU A 14 -0.07 -26.95 -4.04
N ASN A 15 1.26 -27.06 -3.94
CA ASN A 15 1.98 -28.33 -4.03
C ASN A 15 2.68 -28.66 -2.71
N VAL A 16 2.73 -29.95 -2.35
CA VAL A 16 3.30 -30.45 -1.09
C VAL A 16 4.76 -30.00 -0.93
N PHE A 17 5.11 -29.56 0.28
CA PHE A 17 6.49 -29.30 0.70
C PHE A 17 7.08 -30.59 1.25
N VAL A 18 8.23 -31.02 0.72
CA VAL A 18 8.81 -32.33 0.98
C VAL A 18 10.15 -32.18 1.71
N GLY A 19 10.27 -32.86 2.85
CA GLY A 19 11.50 -32.92 3.66
C GLY A 19 11.85 -31.60 4.37
N ARG A 20 13.14 -31.47 4.73
CA ARG A 20 13.74 -30.27 5.34
C ARG A 20 13.26 -29.91 6.75
N GLU A 21 12.68 -30.83 7.51
CA GLU A 21 12.19 -30.58 8.87
C GLU A 21 13.31 -30.14 9.82
N SER A 22 14.49 -30.77 9.70
CA SER A 22 15.68 -30.39 10.47
C SER A 22 16.17 -28.98 10.11
N LEU A 23 16.24 -28.66 8.82
CA LEU A 23 16.67 -27.36 8.33
C LEU A 23 15.71 -26.23 8.76
N LEU A 24 14.40 -26.49 8.74
CA LEU A 24 13.39 -25.55 9.25
C LEU A 24 13.53 -25.36 10.77
N ALA A 25 13.76 -26.43 11.53
CA ALA A 25 14.00 -26.34 12.96
C ALA A 25 15.28 -25.55 13.28
N ASP A 26 16.36 -25.77 12.53
CA ASP A 26 17.62 -25.03 12.65
C ASP A 26 17.44 -23.56 12.29
N GLY A 27 16.77 -23.26 11.18
CA GLY A 27 16.45 -21.90 10.77
C GLY A 27 15.61 -21.16 11.81
N ALA A 28 14.59 -21.79 12.39
CA ALA A 28 13.77 -21.20 13.44
C ALA A 28 14.60 -20.88 14.69
N ARG A 29 15.49 -21.79 15.10
CA ARG A 29 16.43 -21.55 16.22
C ARG A 29 17.39 -20.41 15.93
N LEU A 30 17.93 -20.33 14.72
CA LEU A 30 18.84 -19.25 14.32
C LEU A 30 18.13 -17.89 14.29
N ILE A 31 16.92 -17.82 13.73
CA ILE A 31 16.11 -16.60 13.74
C ILE A 31 15.81 -16.17 15.18
N GLN A 32 15.64 -17.12 16.12
CA GLN A 32 15.47 -16.82 17.55
C GLN A 32 16.76 -16.32 18.24
N ALA A 33 17.94 -16.80 17.83
CA ALA A 33 19.21 -16.49 18.48
C ALA A 33 20.00 -15.33 17.84
N ALA A 34 19.69 -14.94 16.61
CA ALA A 34 20.43 -13.94 15.85
C ALA A 34 19.53 -12.90 15.19
N ARG A 35 20.09 -11.71 14.94
CA ARG A 35 19.38 -10.59 14.30
C ARG A 35 19.48 -10.60 12.77
N LEU A 36 20.45 -11.32 12.21
CA LEU A 36 20.63 -11.48 10.76
C LEU A 36 20.93 -12.95 10.44
N VAL A 37 20.04 -13.58 9.69
CA VAL A 37 20.21 -14.94 9.17
C VAL A 37 20.19 -14.89 7.65
N THR A 38 21.17 -15.50 6.99
CA THR A 38 21.23 -15.58 5.52
C THR A 38 21.08 -17.03 5.09
N LEU A 39 19.98 -17.37 4.44
CA LEU A 39 19.83 -18.60 3.68
C LEU A 39 20.63 -18.48 2.39
N TYR A 40 21.70 -19.27 2.26
CA TYR A 40 22.54 -19.27 1.06
C TYR A 40 22.61 -20.65 0.43
N GLY A 41 22.82 -20.70 -0.88
CA GLY A 41 22.89 -21.95 -1.65
C GLY A 41 22.59 -21.72 -3.13
N VAL A 42 22.77 -22.77 -3.93
CA VAL A 42 22.63 -22.71 -5.40
C VAL A 42 21.23 -22.32 -5.87
N GLY A 43 21.11 -21.91 -7.14
CA GLY A 43 19.83 -21.60 -7.78
C GLY A 43 18.88 -22.82 -7.76
N GLY A 44 17.58 -22.60 -7.63
CA GLY A 44 16.59 -23.69 -7.65
C GLY A 44 16.53 -24.57 -6.40
N VAL A 45 17.38 -24.36 -5.39
CA VAL A 45 17.43 -25.18 -4.15
C VAL A 45 16.26 -24.97 -3.17
N GLY A 46 15.38 -24.00 -3.43
CA GLY A 46 14.19 -23.74 -2.61
C GLY A 46 14.36 -22.74 -1.47
N LYS A 47 15.37 -21.85 -1.51
CA LYS A 47 15.63 -20.84 -0.47
C LYS A 47 14.40 -19.97 -0.16
N THR A 48 13.74 -19.44 -1.18
CA THR A 48 12.50 -18.64 -1.04
C THR A 48 11.41 -19.41 -0.32
N ARG A 49 11.22 -20.69 -0.69
CA ARG A 49 10.21 -21.56 -0.10
C ARG A 49 10.48 -21.81 1.39
N ILE A 50 11.73 -22.09 1.73
CA ILE A 50 12.17 -22.24 3.13
C ILE A 50 11.99 -20.93 3.90
N ALA A 51 12.36 -19.79 3.32
CA ALA A 51 12.21 -18.48 3.97
C ALA A 51 10.75 -18.15 4.30
N THR A 52 9.84 -18.36 3.35
CA THR A 52 8.40 -18.15 3.56
C THR A 52 7.84 -19.07 4.65
N ARG A 53 8.27 -20.33 4.70
CA ARG A 53 7.82 -21.29 5.70
C ARG A 53 8.37 -20.98 7.09
N LEU A 54 9.66 -20.63 7.19
CA LEU A 54 10.28 -20.13 8.42
C LEU A 54 9.54 -18.89 8.94
N ALA A 55 9.32 -17.91 8.07
CA ALA A 55 8.57 -16.69 8.37
C ALA A 55 7.18 -16.99 8.94
N ALA A 56 6.44 -17.92 8.31
CA ALA A 56 5.13 -18.34 8.81
C ALA A 56 5.21 -19.03 10.17
N ASP A 57 6.21 -19.89 10.39
CA ASP A 57 6.36 -20.65 11.63
C ASP A 57 6.77 -19.79 12.83
N VAL A 58 7.70 -18.85 12.63
CA VAL A 58 8.18 -17.97 13.70
C VAL A 58 7.38 -16.67 13.82
N GLY A 59 6.54 -16.33 12.84
CA GLY A 59 5.91 -15.01 12.73
C GLY A 59 5.09 -14.58 13.95
N ARG A 60 4.51 -15.52 14.68
CA ARG A 60 3.74 -15.23 15.92
C ARG A 60 4.60 -14.68 17.06
N ALA A 61 5.93 -14.85 17.00
CA ALA A 61 6.84 -14.33 18.01
C ALA A 61 7.13 -12.82 17.83
N PHE A 62 6.74 -12.22 16.71
CA PHE A 62 7.00 -10.83 16.39
C PHE A 62 5.73 -9.99 16.53
N GLU A 63 5.70 -9.08 17.51
CA GLU A 63 4.51 -8.24 17.78
C GLU A 63 4.09 -7.38 16.58
N SER A 64 5.07 -6.92 15.80
CA SER A 64 4.84 -6.16 14.56
C SER A 64 4.77 -7.04 13.31
N GLY A 65 4.73 -8.37 13.46
CA GLY A 65 4.52 -9.34 12.39
C GLY A 65 5.75 -9.60 11.52
N VAL A 66 5.48 -10.07 10.30
CA VAL A 66 6.49 -10.42 9.29
C VAL A 66 6.25 -9.64 8.01
N CYS A 67 7.32 -9.12 7.41
CA CYS A 67 7.29 -8.43 6.13
C CYS A 67 8.21 -9.14 5.13
N LEU A 68 7.64 -9.67 4.05
CA LEU A 68 8.40 -10.28 2.96
C LEU A 68 8.60 -9.28 1.83
N VAL A 69 9.86 -9.10 1.44
CA VAL A 69 10.30 -8.17 0.40
C VAL A 69 11.00 -8.95 -0.69
N ASP A 70 10.34 -9.05 -1.83
CA ASP A 70 10.93 -9.60 -3.04
C ASP A 70 11.74 -8.51 -3.75
N LEU A 71 13.05 -8.74 -3.90
CA LEU A 71 13.98 -7.81 -4.54
C LEU A 71 14.24 -8.13 -6.01
N THR A 72 13.62 -9.17 -6.58
CA THR A 72 13.90 -9.63 -7.96
C THR A 72 13.84 -8.53 -9.02
N ALA A 73 12.89 -7.60 -8.86
CA ALA A 73 12.65 -6.50 -9.80
C ALA A 73 13.46 -5.23 -9.49
N VAL A 74 14.31 -5.23 -8.46
CA VAL A 74 15.09 -4.06 -8.05
C VAL A 74 16.47 -4.13 -8.70
N THR A 75 16.78 -3.19 -9.59
CA THR A 75 18.06 -3.19 -10.32
C THR A 75 19.06 -2.18 -9.75
N GLU A 76 18.60 -1.16 -9.04
CA GLU A 76 19.41 -0.06 -8.55
C GLU A 76 19.40 0.08 -7.02
N ALA A 77 20.51 0.58 -6.47
CA ALA A 77 20.68 0.79 -5.04
C ALA A 77 19.63 1.76 -4.46
N ASP A 78 19.33 2.84 -5.19
CA ASP A 78 18.42 3.89 -4.73
C ASP A 78 16.95 3.41 -4.64
N ALA A 79 16.59 2.40 -5.45
CA ALA A 79 15.26 1.80 -5.44
C ALA A 79 15.03 0.83 -4.27
N LEU A 80 16.10 0.32 -3.63
CA LEU A 80 16.02 -0.67 -2.55
C LEU A 80 15.22 -0.16 -1.34
N ALA A 81 15.56 1.02 -0.84
CA ALA A 81 14.87 1.60 0.31
C ALA A 81 13.38 1.87 0.02
N GLY A 82 13.07 2.28 -1.22
CA GLY A 82 11.70 2.45 -1.70
C GLY A 82 10.92 1.14 -1.73
N GLN A 83 11.54 0.04 -2.18
CA GLN A 83 10.91 -1.28 -2.22
C GLN A 83 10.61 -1.82 -0.80
N LEU A 84 11.56 -1.68 0.14
CA LEU A 84 11.33 -2.06 1.54
C LEU A 84 10.22 -1.21 2.18
N THR A 85 10.24 0.09 1.92
CA THR A 85 9.22 1.04 2.38
C THR A 85 7.83 0.61 1.88
N ALA A 86 7.70 0.31 0.59
CA ALA A 86 6.45 -0.15 0.00
C ALA A 86 5.98 -1.49 0.60
N ALA A 87 6.88 -2.46 0.77
CA ALA A 87 6.56 -3.76 1.35
C ALA A 87 6.14 -3.70 2.83
N LEU A 88 6.70 -2.74 3.58
CA LEU A 88 6.30 -2.45 4.97
C LEU A 88 5.01 -1.63 5.06
N GLY A 89 4.40 -1.26 3.92
CA GLY A 89 3.25 -0.36 3.89
C GLY A 89 3.57 1.03 4.43
N ILE A 90 4.85 1.42 4.42
CA ILE A 90 5.27 2.77 4.76
C ILE A 90 4.88 3.62 3.57
N LEU A 91 3.97 4.56 3.81
CA LEU A 91 3.55 5.47 2.76
C LEU A 91 4.71 6.39 2.42
N ASP A 92 5.06 6.41 1.15
CA ASP A 92 6.09 7.28 0.62
C ASP A 92 5.48 8.63 0.33
N ASN A 93 5.32 9.45 1.38
CA ASN A 93 4.71 10.77 1.27
C ASN A 93 5.61 11.91 1.84
N SER A 94 6.88 11.65 2.19
CA SER A 94 7.84 12.69 2.64
C SER A 94 9.01 12.90 1.68
N ARG A 95 9.65 14.08 1.77
CA ARG A 95 10.95 14.37 1.12
C ARG A 95 12.14 13.66 1.77
N GLU A 96 11.96 12.99 2.91
CA GLU A 96 13.03 12.23 3.54
C GLU A 96 13.42 11.01 2.68
N PRO A 97 14.73 10.74 2.54
CA PRO A 97 15.22 9.53 1.88
C PRO A 97 14.56 8.27 2.44
N GLY A 98 14.32 7.27 1.60
CA GLY A 98 13.66 6.02 2.01
C GLY A 98 14.33 5.36 3.22
N GLU A 99 15.67 5.44 3.31
CA GLU A 99 16.44 4.93 4.44
C GLU A 99 16.07 5.58 5.77
N ALA A 100 15.97 6.91 5.84
CA ALA A 100 15.62 7.63 7.06
C ALA A 100 14.22 7.23 7.57
N ARG A 101 13.29 7.00 6.64
CA ARG A 101 11.94 6.52 6.96
C ARG A 101 11.94 5.09 7.49
N LEU A 102 12.73 4.20 6.89
CA LEU A 102 12.89 2.84 7.39
C LEU A 102 13.43 2.84 8.81
N ILE A 103 14.48 3.64 9.09
CA ILE A 103 15.05 3.79 10.43
C ILE A 103 13.99 4.26 11.42
N GLN A 104 13.24 5.32 11.08
CA GLN A 104 12.22 5.85 11.96
C GLN A 104 11.09 4.83 12.22
N HIS A 105 10.66 4.10 11.19
CA HIS A 105 9.57 3.15 11.30
C HIS A 105 9.94 1.88 12.07
N LEU A 106 11.19 1.41 11.93
CA LEU A 106 11.64 0.14 12.50
C LEU A 106 12.23 0.28 13.90
N ARG A 107 12.59 1.50 14.34
CA ARG A 107 13.30 1.77 15.61
C ARG A 107 12.73 1.01 16.81
N ASP A 108 11.42 1.09 17.02
CA ASP A 108 10.75 0.53 18.21
C ASP A 108 9.95 -0.77 17.92
N LYS A 109 10.04 -1.29 16.69
CA LYS A 109 9.24 -2.42 16.23
C LYS A 109 9.95 -3.76 16.38
N GLU A 110 9.25 -4.72 16.97
CA GLU A 110 9.65 -6.12 16.96
C GLU A 110 9.07 -6.82 15.72
N ILE A 111 9.87 -6.84 14.65
CA ILE A 111 9.46 -7.30 13.31
C ILE A 111 10.53 -8.22 12.69
N LEU A 112 10.07 -9.20 11.93
CA LEU A 112 10.92 -9.99 11.03
C LEU A 112 10.82 -9.46 9.60
N LEU A 113 11.93 -9.00 9.06
CA LEU A 113 12.06 -8.59 7.66
C LEU A 113 12.69 -9.72 6.84
N VAL A 114 11.98 -10.23 5.84
CA VAL A 114 12.47 -11.26 4.93
C VAL A 114 12.85 -10.61 3.60
N LEU A 115 14.13 -10.59 3.25
CA LEU A 115 14.63 -10.07 1.98
C LEU A 115 14.95 -11.24 1.04
N ASP A 116 14.16 -11.38 -0.02
CA ASP A 116 14.28 -12.48 -0.98
C ASP A 116 15.06 -12.05 -2.23
N ASN A 117 15.93 -12.93 -2.73
CA ASN A 117 16.71 -12.78 -3.97
C ASN A 117 17.76 -11.63 -3.92
N CYS A 118 18.62 -11.59 -2.89
CA CYS A 118 19.57 -10.48 -2.69
C CYS A 118 20.86 -10.56 -3.54
N GLU A 119 21.12 -11.63 -4.30
CA GLU A 119 22.40 -11.84 -5.02
C GLU A 119 22.83 -10.73 -5.99
N HIS A 120 21.88 -10.01 -6.59
CA HIS A 120 22.16 -8.95 -7.55
C HIS A 120 22.32 -7.57 -6.89
N LEU A 121 22.02 -7.46 -5.59
CA LEU A 121 22.09 -6.22 -4.79
C LEU A 121 22.93 -6.39 -3.53
N LEU A 122 23.94 -7.26 -3.54
CA LEU A 122 24.72 -7.58 -2.35
C LEU A 122 25.26 -6.33 -1.64
N ARG A 123 25.91 -5.42 -2.38
CA ARG A 123 26.46 -4.19 -1.77
C ARG A 123 25.37 -3.26 -1.23
N PRO A 124 24.34 -2.85 -2.01
CA PRO A 124 23.25 -2.02 -1.50
C PRO A 124 22.54 -2.62 -0.28
N VAL A 125 22.27 -3.94 -0.29
CA VAL A 125 21.64 -4.63 0.84
C VAL A 125 22.57 -4.63 2.06
N GLN A 126 23.87 -4.84 1.88
CA GLN A 126 24.83 -4.79 2.98
C GLN A 126 24.88 -3.42 3.64
N GLU A 127 24.92 -2.35 2.86
CA GLU A 127 24.97 -0.98 3.35
C GLU A 127 23.71 -0.63 4.14
N LEU A 128 22.53 -0.90 3.57
CA LEU A 128 21.25 -0.62 4.23
C LEU A 128 21.07 -1.44 5.52
N LEU A 129 21.37 -2.74 5.49
CA LEU A 129 21.20 -3.61 6.67
C LEU A 129 22.13 -3.22 7.83
N ARG A 130 23.35 -2.74 7.54
CA ARG A 130 24.24 -2.23 8.60
C ARG A 130 23.57 -1.09 9.36
N VAL A 131 22.94 -0.15 8.66
CA VAL A 131 22.28 1.00 9.29
C VAL A 131 21.01 0.58 10.04
N LEU A 132 20.17 -0.25 9.43
CA LEU A 132 18.92 -0.71 10.07
C LEU A 132 19.18 -1.55 11.32
N LEU A 133 20.15 -2.47 11.28
CA LEU A 133 20.49 -3.32 12.42
C LEU A 133 21.16 -2.52 13.55
N LEU A 134 21.90 -1.45 13.24
CA LEU A 134 22.47 -0.58 14.27
C LEU A 134 21.41 0.31 14.95
N THR A 135 20.37 0.72 14.22
CA THR A 135 19.38 1.70 14.70
C THR A 135 18.11 1.09 15.29
N SER A 136 17.80 -0.17 15.00
CA SER A 136 16.54 -0.84 15.36
C SER A 136 16.78 -2.12 16.14
N GLU A 137 16.96 -2.04 17.47
CA GLU A 137 17.43 -3.16 18.31
C GLU A 137 16.57 -4.44 18.22
N LYS A 138 15.25 -4.29 18.03
CA LYS A 138 14.29 -5.40 17.95
C LYS A 138 14.08 -5.94 16.52
N LEU A 139 14.72 -5.33 15.51
CA LEU A 139 14.66 -5.80 14.12
C LEU A 139 15.43 -7.11 13.96
N ARG A 140 14.80 -8.08 13.30
CA ARG A 140 15.44 -9.30 12.81
C ARG A 140 15.25 -9.42 11.31
N VAL A 141 16.26 -9.94 10.63
CA VAL A 141 16.31 -10.03 9.17
C VAL A 141 16.64 -11.45 8.75
N LEU A 142 15.83 -11.98 7.84
CA LEU A 142 16.07 -13.24 7.13
C LEU A 142 16.34 -12.92 5.65
N VAL A 143 17.48 -13.32 5.14
CA VAL A 143 17.89 -13.03 3.75
C VAL A 143 17.94 -14.32 2.95
N THR A 144 17.49 -14.32 1.70
CA THR A 144 17.83 -15.36 0.73
C THR A 144 18.81 -14.80 -0.30
N SER A 145 19.87 -15.54 -0.59
CA SER A 145 20.84 -15.16 -1.61
C SER A 145 21.58 -16.40 -2.16
N ARG A 146 22.21 -16.29 -3.33
CA ARG A 146 23.16 -17.31 -3.82
C ARG A 146 24.44 -17.36 -2.98
N VAL A 147 24.86 -16.24 -2.41
CA VAL A 147 26.11 -16.11 -1.65
C VAL A 147 25.87 -15.47 -0.28
N LYS A 148 26.85 -15.56 0.61
CA LYS A 148 26.81 -14.91 1.94
C LYS A 148 26.91 -13.39 1.79
N LEU A 149 26.23 -12.64 2.66
CA LEU A 149 26.29 -11.16 2.67
C LEU A 149 27.62 -10.63 3.23
N ARG A 150 28.30 -11.40 4.08
CA ARG A 150 29.57 -11.02 4.74
C ARG A 150 29.43 -9.73 5.58
N ILE A 151 28.37 -9.65 6.38
CA ILE A 151 28.12 -8.56 7.34
C ILE A 151 28.42 -9.06 8.77
N GLU A 152 28.89 -8.17 9.64
CA GLU A 152 29.06 -8.50 11.06
C GLU A 152 27.73 -8.93 11.71
N GLY A 153 27.77 -9.99 12.51
CA GLY A 153 26.58 -10.57 13.14
C GLY A 153 25.73 -11.48 12.25
N GLU A 154 26.09 -11.64 10.96
CA GLU A 154 25.45 -12.59 10.05
C GLU A 154 25.59 -14.04 10.56
N ARG A 155 24.48 -14.76 10.59
CA ARG A 155 24.44 -16.22 10.75
C ARG A 155 24.07 -16.87 9.42
N PRO A 156 25.06 -17.31 8.62
CA PRO A 156 24.76 -17.98 7.37
C PRO A 156 24.24 -19.40 7.65
N LEU A 157 23.12 -19.75 7.03
CA LEU A 157 22.55 -21.11 7.02
C LEU A 157 22.57 -21.62 5.59
N GLU A 158 23.34 -22.68 5.37
CA GLU A 158 23.40 -23.32 4.06
C GLU A 158 22.11 -24.07 3.79
N VAL A 159 21.57 -23.88 2.59
CA VAL A 159 20.48 -24.69 2.06
C VAL A 159 21.10 -25.70 1.11
N PRO A 160 21.38 -26.95 1.56
CA PRO A 160 21.97 -27.97 0.69
C PRO A 160 20.95 -28.43 -0.35
N PRO A 161 21.34 -29.16 -1.40
CA PRO A 161 20.40 -29.93 -2.20
C PRO A 161 19.62 -30.97 -1.37
N LEU A 162 18.54 -31.51 -1.93
CA LEU A 162 17.77 -32.58 -1.28
C LEU A 162 18.62 -33.83 -1.17
N THR A 163 18.43 -34.57 -0.08
CA THR A 163 18.92 -35.96 0.01
C THR A 163 18.22 -36.82 -1.04
N THR A 164 18.81 -37.97 -1.40
CA THR A 164 18.21 -38.87 -2.39
C THR A 164 16.78 -39.28 -2.01
N ASP A 165 16.53 -39.55 -0.73
CA ASP A 165 15.20 -39.92 -0.24
C ASP A 165 14.19 -38.77 -0.36
N GLU A 166 14.57 -37.54 -0.01
CA GLU A 166 13.72 -36.35 -0.17
C GLU A 166 13.48 -36.03 -1.65
N ALA A 167 14.50 -36.16 -2.49
CA ALA A 167 14.42 -35.96 -3.93
C ALA A 167 13.47 -36.98 -4.57
N MET A 168 13.54 -38.24 -4.17
CA MET A 168 12.64 -39.31 -4.58
C MET A 168 11.20 -39.05 -4.16
N ALA A 169 11.00 -38.60 -2.92
CA ALA A 169 9.68 -38.22 -2.42
C ALA A 169 9.09 -37.04 -3.21
N LEU A 170 9.91 -36.03 -3.52
CA LEU A 170 9.50 -34.89 -4.34
C LEU A 170 9.14 -35.33 -5.78
N LEU A 171 10.00 -36.12 -6.42
CA LEU A 171 9.76 -36.64 -7.77
C LEU A 171 8.46 -37.46 -7.82
N SER A 172 8.26 -38.32 -6.82
CA SER A 172 7.06 -39.17 -6.72
C SER A 172 5.79 -38.34 -6.55
N ASP A 173 5.82 -37.32 -5.67
CA ASP A 173 4.67 -36.45 -5.41
C ASP A 173 4.30 -35.59 -6.63
N ARG A 174 5.30 -35.07 -7.35
CA ARG A 174 5.06 -34.30 -8.58
C ARG A 174 4.68 -35.21 -9.75
N GLY A 175 5.31 -36.38 -9.84
CA GLY A 175 5.06 -37.36 -10.89
C GLY A 175 3.64 -37.91 -10.86
N ARG A 176 3.09 -38.24 -9.68
CA ARG A 176 1.68 -38.67 -9.57
C ARG A 176 0.68 -37.62 -10.02
N ALA A 177 1.03 -36.32 -10.00
CA ALA A 177 0.12 -35.27 -10.43
C ALA A 177 -0.03 -35.21 -11.96
N VAL A 178 0.91 -35.80 -12.71
CA VAL A 178 0.93 -35.76 -14.18
C VAL A 178 0.88 -37.14 -14.84
N ASN A 179 1.27 -38.19 -14.11
CA ASN A 179 1.30 -39.57 -14.59
C ASN A 179 0.30 -40.45 -13.79
N GLY A 180 -0.79 -40.85 -14.45
CA GLY A 180 -1.85 -41.65 -13.82
C GLY A 180 -1.46 -43.08 -13.45
N GLU A 181 -0.38 -43.63 -14.02
CA GLU A 181 0.16 -44.93 -13.60
C GLU A 181 0.90 -44.80 -12.27
N TRP A 182 1.69 -43.74 -12.11
CA TRP A 182 2.34 -43.40 -10.85
C TRP A 182 1.31 -43.06 -9.77
N GLU A 183 0.26 -42.30 -10.10
CA GLU A 183 -0.86 -42.03 -9.18
C GLU A 183 -1.50 -43.32 -8.67
N ARG A 184 -1.81 -44.25 -9.59
CA ARG A 184 -2.43 -45.53 -9.24
C ARG A 184 -1.49 -46.38 -8.39
N ALA A 185 -0.23 -46.53 -8.79
CA ALA A 185 0.75 -47.34 -8.08
C ALA A 185 0.99 -46.83 -6.64
N LEU A 186 1.19 -45.52 -6.48
CA LEU A 186 1.41 -44.90 -5.17
C LEU A 186 0.16 -44.95 -4.29
N SER A 187 -1.03 -44.81 -4.86
CA SER A 187 -2.29 -44.89 -4.10
C SER A 187 -2.63 -46.31 -3.65
N GLU A 188 -2.35 -47.33 -4.48
CA GLU A 188 -2.68 -48.72 -4.19
C GLU A 188 -1.62 -49.43 -3.33
N THR A 189 -0.34 -49.16 -3.57
CA THR A 189 0.78 -49.91 -2.97
C THR A 189 1.71 -49.06 -2.10
N GLY A 190 1.59 -47.73 -2.14
CA GLY A 190 2.48 -46.81 -1.42
C GLY A 190 3.88 -46.69 -2.01
N ALA A 191 4.17 -47.35 -3.13
CA ALA A 191 5.49 -47.36 -3.75
C ALA A 191 5.41 -47.34 -5.29
N LEU A 192 6.48 -46.88 -5.92
CA LEU A 192 6.65 -46.98 -7.38
C LEU A 192 7.00 -48.42 -7.78
N PRO A 193 6.68 -48.85 -9.02
CA PRO A 193 7.17 -50.10 -9.57
C PRO A 193 8.70 -50.20 -9.45
N PRO A 194 9.30 -51.38 -9.18
CA PRO A 194 10.73 -51.49 -8.90
C PRO A 194 11.65 -50.91 -9.99
N GLN A 195 11.27 -51.06 -11.25
CA GLN A 195 11.99 -50.51 -12.40
C GLN A 195 11.96 -48.98 -12.45
N ASP A 196 10.83 -48.38 -12.08
CA ASP A 196 10.64 -46.92 -12.06
C ASP A 196 11.28 -46.33 -10.81
N ALA A 197 11.23 -47.02 -9.67
CA ALA A 197 11.92 -46.62 -8.44
C ALA A 197 13.44 -46.55 -8.65
N HIS A 198 14.03 -47.51 -9.37
CA HIS A 198 15.46 -47.49 -9.68
C HIS A 198 15.82 -46.36 -10.64
N ALA A 199 15.05 -46.17 -11.71
CA ALA A 199 15.27 -45.06 -12.65
C ALA A 199 15.07 -43.69 -11.99
N ALA A 200 14.04 -43.55 -11.14
CA ALA A 200 13.79 -42.36 -10.34
C ALA A 200 14.96 -42.04 -9.43
N CYS A 201 15.54 -43.04 -8.75
CA CYS A 201 16.73 -42.85 -7.91
C CYS A 201 17.90 -42.30 -8.73
N THR A 202 18.16 -42.92 -9.90
CA THR A 202 19.19 -42.47 -10.83
C THR A 202 18.95 -41.05 -11.33
N VAL A 203 17.71 -40.68 -11.69
CA VAL A 203 17.38 -39.30 -12.07
C VAL A 203 17.65 -38.34 -10.91
N CYS A 204 17.20 -38.64 -9.69
CA CYS A 204 17.42 -37.79 -8.53
C CYS A 204 18.92 -37.58 -8.23
N GLU A 205 19.75 -38.60 -8.40
CA GLU A 205 21.21 -38.51 -8.29
C GLU A 205 21.83 -37.66 -9.40
N LEU A 206 21.43 -37.86 -10.65
CA LEU A 206 21.90 -37.09 -11.80
C LEU A 206 21.48 -35.61 -11.74
N LEU A 207 20.33 -35.33 -11.14
CA LEU A 207 19.84 -33.98 -10.89
C LEU A 207 20.39 -33.36 -9.59
N GLU A 208 21.29 -34.08 -8.92
CA GLU A 208 22.03 -33.63 -7.74
C GLU A 208 21.14 -33.13 -6.61
N GLY A 209 19.91 -33.66 -6.50
CA GLY A 209 18.97 -33.25 -5.46
C GLY A 209 18.42 -31.83 -5.60
N ILE A 210 18.58 -31.15 -6.76
CA ILE A 210 18.06 -29.79 -6.95
C ILE A 210 16.53 -29.85 -7.14
N PRO A 211 15.71 -29.29 -6.21
CA PRO A 211 14.25 -29.35 -6.27
C PRO A 211 13.67 -28.87 -7.60
N LEU A 212 14.10 -27.71 -8.09
CA LEU A 212 13.60 -27.18 -9.36
C LEU A 212 13.86 -28.14 -10.53
N SER A 213 15.06 -28.72 -10.60
CA SER A 213 15.39 -29.70 -11.64
C SER A 213 14.50 -30.94 -11.53
N ILE A 214 14.26 -31.42 -10.32
CA ILE A 214 13.40 -32.57 -10.04
C ILE A 214 11.94 -32.26 -10.43
N GLU A 215 11.43 -31.08 -10.11
CA GLU A 215 10.07 -30.65 -10.47
C GLU A 215 9.91 -30.53 -11.99
N LEU A 216 10.91 -29.97 -12.69
CA LEU A 216 10.94 -29.92 -14.15
C LEU A 216 10.96 -31.34 -14.76
N ALA A 217 11.73 -32.26 -14.18
CA ALA A 217 11.78 -33.65 -14.64
C ALA A 217 10.47 -34.41 -14.37
N ALA A 218 9.91 -34.27 -13.17
CA ALA A 218 8.62 -34.87 -12.82
C ALA A 218 7.50 -34.37 -13.74
N GLY A 219 7.49 -33.08 -14.04
CA GLY A 219 6.53 -32.45 -14.95
C GLY A 219 6.65 -32.91 -16.42
N ARG A 220 7.50 -33.91 -16.72
CA ARG A 220 7.61 -34.54 -18.05
C ARG A 220 7.12 -35.99 -18.09
N LEU A 221 6.73 -36.55 -16.95
CA LEU A 221 6.33 -37.95 -16.86
C LEU A 221 4.99 -38.27 -17.55
N ASP A 222 4.31 -37.28 -18.11
CA ASP A 222 3.14 -37.44 -18.99
C ASP A 222 3.51 -37.61 -20.48
N ALA A 223 4.71 -37.15 -20.88
CA ALA A 223 5.20 -37.16 -22.26
C ALA A 223 6.34 -38.17 -22.50
N THR A 224 7.02 -38.62 -21.44
CA THR A 224 8.18 -39.51 -21.53
C THR A 224 8.27 -40.41 -20.30
N THR A 225 8.99 -41.52 -20.42
CA THR A 225 9.24 -42.44 -19.31
C THR A 225 10.42 -41.98 -18.47
N ILE A 226 10.45 -42.31 -17.17
CA ILE A 226 11.55 -41.96 -16.28
C ILE A 226 12.91 -42.50 -16.78
N GLN A 227 12.91 -43.63 -17.50
CA GLN A 227 14.09 -44.22 -18.11
C GLN A 227 14.66 -43.35 -19.25
N GLU A 228 13.80 -42.81 -20.11
CA GLU A 228 14.21 -41.87 -21.17
C GLU A 228 14.78 -40.56 -20.59
N ILE A 229 14.29 -40.13 -19.41
CA ILE A 229 14.86 -39.00 -18.67
C ILE A 229 16.31 -39.31 -18.25
N VAL A 230 16.55 -40.48 -17.66
CA VAL A 230 17.91 -40.94 -17.29
C VAL A 230 18.84 -40.93 -18.51
N GLU A 231 18.41 -41.53 -19.62
CA GLU A 231 19.20 -41.60 -20.85
C GLU A 231 19.54 -40.23 -21.40
N HIS A 232 18.60 -39.27 -21.31
CA HIS A 232 18.81 -37.93 -21.79
C HIS A 232 19.84 -37.16 -20.97
N ILE A 233 19.67 -37.11 -19.66
CA ILE A 233 20.59 -36.39 -18.76
C ILE A 233 21.99 -36.98 -18.89
N THR A 234 22.10 -38.32 -18.96
CA THR A 234 23.38 -39.02 -19.12
C THR A 234 24.07 -38.69 -20.45
N ARG A 235 23.32 -38.51 -21.54
CA ARG A 235 23.85 -38.15 -22.86
C ARG A 235 24.38 -36.70 -22.91
N GLN A 236 23.73 -35.77 -22.22
CA GLN A 236 24.14 -34.36 -22.14
C GLN A 236 25.28 -34.13 -21.14
N GLY A 237 25.39 -34.96 -20.10
CA GLY A 237 26.47 -34.91 -19.10
C GLY A 237 27.85 -35.38 -19.57
N ARG A 238 28.01 -35.80 -20.84
CA ARG A 238 29.35 -36.02 -21.43
C ARG A 238 29.87 -34.70 -22.01
N PRO A 239 31.09 -34.26 -21.67
CA PRO A 239 31.59 -32.97 -22.12
C PRO A 239 31.65 -32.93 -23.65
N ALA A 240 30.78 -32.12 -24.26
CA ALA A 240 30.98 -31.64 -25.62
C ALA A 240 32.03 -30.53 -25.56
N ALA A 241 33.23 -30.79 -26.07
CA ALA A 241 34.36 -29.85 -26.14
C ALA A 241 34.13 -28.68 -27.12
N ALA A 242 32.90 -28.14 -27.20
CA ALA A 242 32.51 -27.16 -28.19
C ALA A 242 31.61 -26.07 -27.59
N TRP A 243 32.07 -25.43 -26.52
CA TRP A 243 31.63 -24.08 -26.16
C TRP A 243 32.86 -23.19 -26.10
N SER A 244 33.36 -22.81 -27.29
CA SER A 244 34.29 -21.70 -27.39
C SER A 244 33.52 -20.42 -27.12
N SER A 245 33.96 -19.68 -26.10
CA SER A 245 33.85 -18.22 -25.98
C SER A 245 33.42 -17.53 -27.28
N ASN A 246 32.12 -17.24 -27.42
CA ASN A 246 31.66 -16.35 -28.47
C ASN A 246 30.53 -15.49 -27.91
N GLY A 247 30.78 -14.19 -27.77
CA GLY A 247 29.73 -13.21 -27.52
C GLY A 247 29.88 -12.31 -26.29
N ALA A 248 31.08 -11.88 -25.91
CA ALA A 248 31.20 -10.59 -25.19
C ALA A 248 30.81 -9.47 -26.16
N ARG A 249 29.50 -9.19 -26.28
CA ARG A 249 28.97 -8.05 -27.05
C ARG A 249 29.06 -6.80 -26.18
N ALA A 250 30.17 -6.09 -26.30
CA ALA A 250 30.22 -4.69 -25.92
C ALA A 250 29.48 -3.88 -27.00
N SER A 251 28.25 -3.45 -26.72
CA SER A 251 27.58 -2.38 -27.46
C SER A 251 27.23 -1.24 -26.50
N SER A 252 27.73 -0.07 -26.83
CA SER A 252 27.49 1.19 -26.14
C SER A 252 26.05 1.67 -26.40
N GLY A 253 25.22 1.73 -25.37
CA GLY A 253 23.94 2.47 -25.38
C GLY A 253 22.84 1.84 -24.52
N GLY A 254 22.43 2.53 -23.45
CA GLY A 254 21.18 2.28 -22.69
C GLY A 254 21.33 1.38 -21.45
N HIS A 255 21.30 1.99 -20.27
CA HIS A 255 21.64 1.38 -18.96
C HIS A 255 20.66 0.32 -18.40
N SER A 256 19.68 -0.15 -19.17
CA SER A 256 18.71 -1.18 -18.73
C SER A 256 18.95 -2.57 -19.36
N ARG A 257 19.55 -2.64 -20.55
CA ARG A 257 19.64 -3.90 -21.34
C ARG A 257 20.70 -4.90 -20.85
N LEU A 258 21.67 -4.43 -20.06
CA LEU A 258 22.84 -5.23 -19.66
C LEU A 258 22.59 -6.17 -18.46
N ALA A 259 21.46 -6.05 -17.75
CA ALA A 259 21.23 -6.81 -16.52
C ALA A 259 20.57 -8.19 -16.73
N ALA A 260 19.85 -8.42 -17.83
CA ALA A 260 19.03 -9.62 -18.00
C ALA A 260 19.81 -10.86 -18.48
N GLY A 261 20.83 -10.69 -19.33
CA GLY A 261 21.63 -11.79 -19.88
C GLY A 261 22.90 -12.14 -19.08
N ASP A 262 23.41 -11.19 -18.29
CA ASP A 262 24.75 -11.28 -17.66
C ASP A 262 24.72 -11.87 -16.22
N ARG A 263 23.53 -12.25 -15.71
CA ARG A 263 23.38 -12.82 -14.36
C ARG A 263 23.76 -14.30 -14.27
N LEU A 264 23.72 -15.03 -15.37
CA LEU A 264 24.17 -16.43 -15.42
C LEU A 264 25.67 -16.54 -15.76
N SER A 265 26.25 -15.58 -16.48
CA SER A 265 27.68 -15.53 -16.81
C SER A 265 28.57 -15.21 -15.60
N LEU A 266 28.05 -14.46 -14.62
CA LEU A 266 28.73 -14.14 -13.35
C LEU A 266 29.00 -15.35 -12.44
N LEU A 267 28.51 -16.55 -12.79
CA LEU A 267 28.70 -17.79 -12.05
C LEU A 267 29.85 -18.68 -12.57
N VAL A 268 30.51 -18.30 -13.66
CA VAL A 268 31.58 -19.13 -14.24
C VAL A 268 32.85 -19.12 -13.38
N ASP A 269 33.02 -18.17 -12.46
CA ASP A 269 34.22 -18.05 -11.60
C ASP A 269 34.09 -18.62 -10.16
N GLY A 270 33.04 -19.43 -9.89
CA GLY A 270 32.82 -20.08 -8.58
C GLY A 270 33.62 -21.37 -8.35
N PRO A 271 33.67 -21.92 -7.12
CA PRO A 271 34.24 -23.24 -6.83
C PRO A 271 33.62 -24.33 -7.73
N GLU A 272 34.38 -25.37 -8.09
CA GLU A 272 33.93 -26.46 -9.00
C GLU A 272 32.55 -27.04 -8.68
N PHE A 273 32.15 -27.03 -7.40
CA PHE A 273 30.86 -27.51 -6.92
C PHE A 273 29.67 -26.64 -7.37
N GLU A 274 29.81 -25.31 -7.36
CA GLU A 274 28.74 -24.39 -7.81
C GLU A 274 28.56 -24.45 -9.32
N GLN A 275 29.64 -24.65 -10.07
CA GLN A 275 29.62 -24.84 -11.53
C GLN A 275 28.88 -26.13 -11.92
N ARG A 276 29.07 -27.24 -11.18
CA ARG A 276 28.36 -28.51 -11.45
C ARG A 276 26.85 -28.39 -11.29
N HIS A 277 26.39 -27.82 -10.18
CA HIS A 277 24.96 -27.60 -9.94
C HIS A 277 24.32 -26.68 -10.99
N HIS A 278 25.05 -25.66 -11.44
CA HIS A 278 24.60 -24.79 -12.52
C HIS A 278 24.44 -25.55 -13.84
N HIS A 279 25.42 -26.39 -14.21
CA HIS A 279 25.34 -27.22 -15.41
C HIS A 279 24.18 -28.22 -15.36
N SER A 280 23.95 -28.86 -14.22
CA SER A 280 22.86 -29.84 -14.06
C SER A 280 21.48 -29.18 -14.14
N LEU A 281 21.31 -27.99 -13.55
CA LEU A 281 20.08 -27.20 -13.71
C LEU A 281 19.88 -26.75 -15.17
N GLN A 282 20.93 -26.25 -15.82
CA GLN A 282 20.87 -25.80 -17.22
C GLN A 282 20.54 -26.94 -18.18
N ALA A 283 21.19 -28.09 -18.04
CA ALA A 283 20.90 -29.29 -18.84
C ALA A 283 19.44 -29.76 -18.66
N THR A 284 18.91 -29.65 -17.44
CA THR A 284 17.50 -29.98 -17.16
C THR A 284 16.55 -28.99 -17.83
N MET A 285 16.89 -27.69 -17.81
CA MET A 285 16.12 -26.65 -18.51
C MET A 285 16.18 -26.82 -20.02
N ASP A 286 17.35 -27.10 -20.62
CA ASP A 286 17.53 -27.37 -22.05
C ASP A 286 16.64 -28.52 -22.52
N TRP A 287 16.59 -29.59 -21.73
CA TRP A 287 15.76 -30.74 -22.02
C TRP A 287 14.28 -30.48 -21.83
N SER A 288 13.89 -29.93 -20.68
CA SER A 288 12.51 -29.56 -20.38
C SER A 288 11.96 -28.61 -21.44
N PHE A 289 12.76 -27.62 -21.86
CA PHE A 289 12.43 -26.73 -22.96
C PHE A 289 12.35 -27.47 -24.30
N GLY A 290 13.32 -28.34 -24.62
CA GLY A 290 13.36 -29.11 -25.86
C GLY A 290 12.15 -30.03 -26.09
N LEU A 291 11.53 -30.52 -25.00
CA LEU A 291 10.32 -31.35 -25.05
C LEU A 291 9.01 -30.56 -25.21
N LEU A 292 9.03 -29.26 -24.93
CA LEU A 292 7.83 -28.44 -25.08
C LEU A 292 7.48 -28.29 -26.58
N PRO A 293 6.19 -28.38 -26.95
CA PRO A 293 5.70 -27.93 -28.24
C PRO A 293 6.16 -26.50 -28.55
N GLN A 294 6.26 -26.16 -29.84
CA GLN A 294 6.74 -24.84 -30.27
C GLN A 294 5.98 -23.68 -29.61
N ASP A 295 4.65 -23.77 -29.52
CA ASP A 295 3.81 -22.73 -28.90
C ASP A 295 4.08 -22.59 -27.39
N GLU A 296 4.36 -23.69 -26.68
CA GLU A 296 4.65 -23.67 -25.24
C GLU A 296 6.04 -23.08 -24.96
N ARG A 297 7.05 -23.44 -25.78
CA ARG A 297 8.38 -22.81 -25.73
C ARG A 297 8.29 -21.31 -25.95
N ARG A 298 7.51 -20.90 -26.95
CA ARG A 298 7.31 -19.50 -27.27
C ARG A 298 6.60 -18.77 -26.12
N LEU A 299 5.54 -19.35 -25.55
CA LEU A 299 4.85 -18.73 -24.41
C LEU A 299 5.75 -18.60 -23.18
N TRP A 300 6.61 -19.58 -22.89
CA TRP A 300 7.61 -19.46 -21.81
C TRP A 300 8.51 -18.26 -22.09
N ALA A 301 9.16 -18.20 -23.25
CA ALA A 301 10.07 -17.10 -23.59
C ALA A 301 9.38 -15.73 -23.49
N LEU A 302 8.16 -15.59 -24.04
CA LEU A 302 7.40 -14.33 -24.01
C LEU A 302 6.95 -13.93 -22.59
N SER A 303 6.73 -14.90 -21.69
CA SER A 303 6.29 -14.61 -20.32
C SER A 303 7.37 -13.92 -19.46
N TRP A 304 8.61 -13.86 -19.94
CA TRP A 304 9.69 -13.11 -19.29
C TRP A 304 9.34 -11.63 -19.09
N VAL A 305 8.58 -11.00 -20.01
CA VAL A 305 8.31 -9.57 -19.92
C VAL A 305 7.46 -9.16 -18.71
N PHE A 306 6.69 -10.09 -18.13
CA PHE A 306 5.81 -9.80 -17.01
C PHE A 306 6.54 -9.83 -15.67
N VAL A 307 6.51 -8.73 -14.92
CA VAL A 307 7.21 -8.60 -13.64
C VAL A 307 6.30 -9.01 -12.48
N ARG A 308 6.76 -9.95 -11.63
CA ARG A 308 6.04 -10.55 -10.49
C ARG A 308 4.75 -11.32 -10.82
N GLY A 309 4.33 -11.35 -12.08
CA GLY A 309 3.25 -12.18 -12.59
C GLY A 309 2.30 -11.42 -13.50
N PHE A 310 1.29 -12.12 -14.00
CA PHE A 310 0.33 -11.60 -14.97
C PHE A 310 -0.98 -12.41 -14.95
N ASP A 311 -2.06 -11.85 -15.48
CA ASP A 311 -3.32 -12.56 -15.68
C ASP A 311 -3.48 -13.07 -17.13
N LEU A 312 -4.56 -13.83 -17.37
CA LEU A 312 -4.86 -14.36 -18.69
C LEU A 312 -4.99 -13.24 -19.74
N SER A 313 -5.63 -12.12 -19.40
CA SER A 313 -5.86 -11.01 -20.34
C SER A 313 -4.54 -10.34 -20.78
N ALA A 314 -3.58 -10.21 -19.87
CA ALA A 314 -2.25 -9.71 -20.18
C ALA A 314 -1.49 -10.67 -21.12
N ALA A 315 -1.53 -11.98 -20.84
CA ALA A 315 -0.93 -12.98 -21.71
C ALA A 315 -1.55 -12.98 -23.10
N GLU A 316 -2.89 -12.90 -23.19
CA GLU A 316 -3.60 -12.83 -24.47
C GLU A 316 -3.24 -11.59 -25.27
N ALA A 317 -3.21 -10.41 -24.64
CA ALA A 317 -2.92 -9.17 -25.34
C ALA A 317 -1.48 -9.08 -25.85
N VAL A 318 -0.51 -9.55 -25.07
CA VAL A 318 0.91 -9.45 -25.41
C VAL A 318 1.32 -10.60 -26.32
N CYS A 319 1.04 -11.85 -25.94
CA CYS A 319 1.62 -13.00 -26.62
C CYS A 319 1.00 -13.29 -27.99
N THR A 320 -0.23 -12.83 -28.26
CA THR A 320 -0.85 -12.97 -29.60
C THR A 320 -0.14 -12.18 -30.69
N ARG A 321 0.54 -11.08 -30.32
CA ARG A 321 1.39 -10.32 -31.25
C ARG A 321 2.58 -11.11 -31.78
N PHE A 322 2.98 -12.16 -31.07
CA PHE A 322 4.14 -13.00 -31.40
C PHE A 322 3.74 -14.36 -31.98
N GLY A 323 2.59 -14.42 -32.64
CA GLY A 323 2.16 -15.59 -33.41
C GLY A 323 1.44 -16.68 -32.61
N LEU A 324 1.12 -16.46 -31.34
CA LEU A 324 0.30 -17.37 -30.55
C LEU A 324 -1.20 -17.12 -30.77
N GLU A 325 -1.98 -18.17 -30.95
CA GLU A 325 -3.43 -18.06 -31.12
C GLU A 325 -4.12 -17.80 -29.77
N GLN A 326 -4.96 -16.75 -29.68
CA GLN A 326 -5.64 -16.37 -28.44
C GLN A 326 -6.40 -17.55 -27.80
N SER A 327 -7.12 -18.33 -28.61
CA SER A 327 -7.91 -19.48 -28.17
C SER A 327 -7.08 -20.57 -27.47
N LYS A 328 -5.76 -20.62 -27.72
CA LYS A 328 -4.84 -21.62 -27.16
C LYS A 328 -4.17 -21.15 -25.88
N ILE A 329 -4.11 -19.85 -25.59
CA ILE A 329 -3.27 -19.30 -24.52
C ILE A 329 -3.63 -19.86 -23.16
N LEU A 330 -4.93 -19.95 -22.82
CA LEU A 330 -5.34 -20.56 -21.55
C LEU A 330 -4.85 -22.01 -21.40
N ARG A 331 -4.91 -22.80 -22.48
CA ARG A 331 -4.42 -24.19 -22.49
C ARG A 331 -2.90 -24.23 -22.37
N LEU A 332 -2.18 -23.35 -23.07
CA LEU A 332 -0.72 -23.26 -22.99
C LEU A 332 -0.26 -22.87 -21.58
N LEU A 333 -0.93 -21.90 -20.93
CA LEU A 333 -0.67 -21.52 -19.55
C LEU A 333 -0.91 -22.70 -18.60
N ALA A 334 -2.02 -23.42 -18.77
CA ALA A 334 -2.31 -24.61 -17.97
C ALA A 334 -1.25 -25.72 -18.15
N ASN A 335 -0.74 -25.90 -19.36
CA ASN A 335 0.35 -26.85 -19.64
C ASN A 335 1.65 -26.38 -18.99
N LEU A 336 2.02 -25.10 -19.10
CA LEU A 336 3.22 -24.57 -18.43
C LEU A 336 3.12 -24.66 -16.90
N VAL A 337 1.93 -24.55 -16.32
CA VAL A 337 1.71 -24.81 -14.88
C VAL A 337 1.90 -26.28 -14.54
N ARG A 338 1.30 -27.19 -15.32
CA ARG A 338 1.48 -28.65 -15.16
C ARG A 338 2.95 -29.07 -15.24
N HIS A 339 3.69 -28.39 -16.10
CA HIS A 339 5.10 -28.61 -16.37
C HIS A 339 6.05 -27.89 -15.39
N SER A 340 5.51 -27.29 -14.32
CA SER A 340 6.25 -26.52 -13.29
C SER A 340 7.08 -25.35 -13.84
N VAL A 341 6.72 -24.84 -15.02
CA VAL A 341 7.32 -23.62 -15.61
C VAL A 341 6.66 -22.37 -15.02
N LEU A 342 5.34 -22.43 -14.82
CA LEU A 342 4.54 -21.40 -14.17
C LEU A 342 3.95 -21.92 -12.86
N THR A 343 3.69 -21.00 -11.95
CA THR A 343 2.91 -21.22 -10.73
C THR A 343 1.67 -20.34 -10.76
N THR A 344 0.62 -20.72 -10.04
CA THR A 344 -0.62 -19.95 -9.96
C THR A 344 -0.85 -19.42 -8.56
N GLU A 345 -1.26 -18.16 -8.48
CA GLU A 345 -1.72 -17.49 -7.27
C GLU A 345 -3.16 -17.01 -7.49
N THR A 346 -4.01 -17.04 -6.45
CA THR A 346 -5.36 -16.48 -6.54
C THR A 346 -5.39 -15.14 -5.81
N HIS A 347 -5.67 -14.06 -6.55
CA HIS A 347 -5.75 -12.70 -6.02
C HIS A 347 -7.11 -12.09 -6.35
N HIS A 348 -7.90 -11.73 -5.32
CA HIS A 348 -9.27 -11.20 -5.46
C HIS A 348 -10.15 -11.99 -6.45
N GLY A 349 -10.09 -13.33 -6.42
CA GLY A 349 -10.90 -14.19 -7.29
C GLY A 349 -10.39 -14.31 -8.73
N ARG A 350 -9.21 -13.77 -9.06
CA ARG A 350 -8.52 -13.96 -10.36
C ARG A 350 -7.27 -14.81 -10.21
N THR A 351 -7.03 -15.68 -11.18
CA THR A 351 -5.79 -16.45 -11.30
C THR A 351 -4.69 -15.55 -11.86
N ARG A 352 -3.58 -15.46 -11.14
CA ARG A 352 -2.33 -14.86 -11.61
C ARG A 352 -1.30 -15.97 -11.85
N TYR A 353 -0.53 -15.83 -12.91
CA TYR A 353 0.57 -16.71 -13.26
C TYR A 353 1.88 -16.05 -12.87
N ARG A 354 2.79 -16.82 -12.27
CA ARG A 354 4.13 -16.37 -11.88
C ARG A 354 5.18 -17.34 -12.37
N MET A 355 6.27 -16.81 -12.92
CA MET A 355 7.42 -17.59 -13.36
C MET A 355 8.58 -17.41 -12.37
N LEU A 356 9.28 -18.50 -12.05
CA LEU A 356 10.48 -18.46 -11.21
C LEU A 356 11.63 -17.74 -11.93
N GLU A 357 12.46 -17.00 -11.19
CA GLU A 357 13.49 -16.15 -11.79
C GLU A 357 14.49 -16.94 -12.66
N SER A 358 14.96 -18.11 -12.22
CA SER A 358 15.86 -18.93 -13.04
C SER A 358 15.23 -19.36 -14.37
N LEU A 359 13.90 -19.58 -14.40
CA LEU A 359 13.19 -19.90 -15.64
C LEU A 359 12.96 -18.66 -16.50
N ARG A 360 12.79 -17.49 -15.88
CA ARG A 360 12.73 -16.20 -16.59
C ARG A 360 14.06 -15.90 -17.28
N GLU A 361 15.17 -16.02 -16.54
CA GLU A 361 16.55 -15.86 -17.04
C GLU A 361 16.88 -16.85 -18.16
N TYR A 362 16.32 -18.06 -18.12
CA TYR A 362 16.49 -19.04 -19.20
C TYR A 362 15.62 -18.69 -20.41
N GLY A 363 14.35 -18.33 -20.22
CA GLY A 363 13.40 -18.05 -21.29
C GLY A 363 13.83 -16.90 -22.21
N VAL A 364 14.41 -15.84 -21.64
CA VAL A 364 14.87 -14.66 -22.39
C VAL A 364 16.01 -14.98 -23.37
N GLN A 365 16.82 -16.01 -23.10
CA GLN A 365 17.92 -16.43 -23.99
C GLN A 365 17.44 -16.97 -25.34
N HIS A 366 16.16 -17.33 -25.44
CA HIS A 366 15.52 -17.83 -26.65
C HIS A 366 14.80 -16.74 -27.46
N LEU A 367 14.98 -15.47 -27.10
CA LEU A 367 14.48 -14.32 -27.83
C LEU A 367 15.64 -13.58 -28.52
N SER A 368 15.39 -13.07 -29.73
CA SER A 368 16.33 -12.16 -30.40
C SER A 368 16.26 -10.76 -29.78
N ASP A 369 17.30 -9.94 -29.98
CA ASP A 369 17.30 -8.54 -29.50
C ASP A 369 16.10 -7.74 -30.09
N ASP A 370 15.71 -8.02 -31.33
CA ASP A 370 14.55 -7.42 -31.98
C ASP A 370 13.23 -7.88 -31.35
N ASP A 371 13.09 -9.20 -31.10
CA ASP A 371 11.91 -9.77 -30.43
C ASP A 371 11.76 -9.19 -29.01
N LEU A 372 12.86 -8.97 -28.30
CA LEU A 372 12.85 -8.40 -26.95
C LEU A 372 12.30 -6.98 -26.96
N SER A 373 12.82 -6.11 -27.83
CA SER A 373 12.36 -4.73 -27.92
C SER A 373 10.89 -4.64 -28.34
N GLU A 374 10.43 -5.50 -29.26
CA GLU A 374 9.02 -5.55 -29.66
C GLU A 374 8.13 -6.09 -28.52
N LEU A 375 8.63 -7.06 -27.74
CA LEU A 375 7.91 -7.67 -26.63
C LEU A 375 7.72 -6.68 -25.47
N GLU A 376 8.78 -5.98 -25.07
CA GLU A 376 8.71 -4.90 -24.09
C GLU A 376 7.76 -3.79 -24.55
N GLN A 377 7.78 -3.47 -25.85
CA GLN A 377 6.83 -2.52 -26.44
C GLN A 377 5.38 -3.01 -26.33
N ALA A 378 5.10 -4.26 -26.66
CA ALA A 378 3.77 -4.85 -26.55
C ALA A 378 3.26 -4.91 -25.10
N HIS A 379 4.15 -5.18 -24.14
CA HIS A 379 3.87 -5.10 -22.71
C HIS A 379 3.51 -3.67 -22.29
N ALA A 380 4.34 -2.69 -22.64
CA ALA A 380 4.09 -1.29 -22.34
C ALA A 380 2.76 -0.79 -22.94
N ASP A 381 2.45 -1.18 -24.19
CA ASP A 381 1.19 -0.86 -24.85
C ASP A 381 -0.03 -1.41 -24.07
N TYR A 382 0.04 -2.67 -23.63
CA TYR A 382 -1.05 -3.30 -22.88
C TYR A 382 -1.29 -2.60 -21.54
N PHE A 383 -0.23 -2.35 -20.77
CA PHE A 383 -0.35 -1.77 -19.44
C PHE A 383 -0.70 -0.27 -19.47
N ALA A 384 -0.22 0.48 -20.47
CA ALA A 384 -0.71 1.83 -20.74
C ALA A 384 -2.22 1.81 -21.08
N GLY A 385 -2.65 0.88 -21.93
CA GLY A 385 -4.06 0.69 -22.27
C GLY A 385 -4.92 0.27 -21.07
N LEU A 386 -4.39 -0.52 -20.13
CA LEU A 386 -5.07 -0.89 -18.89
C LEU A 386 -5.31 0.33 -18.00
N LEU A 387 -4.29 1.18 -17.83
CA LEU A 387 -4.41 2.43 -17.09
C LEU A 387 -5.37 3.42 -17.75
N GLN A 388 -5.36 3.54 -19.07
CA GLN A 388 -6.32 4.37 -19.82
C GLN A 388 -7.75 3.89 -19.58
N ARG A 389 -8.03 2.58 -19.74
CA ARG A 389 -9.37 2.03 -19.48
C ARG A 389 -9.81 2.30 -18.04
N ALA A 390 -8.92 2.13 -17.08
CA ALA A 390 -9.23 2.44 -15.70
C ALA A 390 -9.49 3.94 -15.49
N ALA A 391 -8.67 4.83 -16.04
CA ALA A 391 -8.86 6.28 -15.98
C ALA A 391 -10.22 6.72 -16.53
N ASP A 392 -10.71 6.06 -17.58
CA ASP A 392 -11.97 6.39 -18.23
C ASP A 392 -13.20 5.78 -17.53
N THR A 393 -13.03 4.65 -16.83
CA THR A 393 -14.16 3.84 -16.33
C THR A 393 -14.18 3.56 -14.84
N TRP A 394 -13.18 4.02 -14.07
CA TRP A 394 -13.10 3.74 -12.63
C TRP A 394 -14.35 4.24 -11.89
N TYR A 395 -14.90 5.40 -12.27
CA TYR A 395 -16.07 6.00 -11.62
C TYR A 395 -17.37 5.24 -11.95
N GLY A 396 -17.63 4.20 -11.15
CA GLY A 396 -18.76 3.29 -11.32
C GLY A 396 -18.75 2.16 -10.27
N PRO A 397 -19.51 1.07 -10.49
CA PRO A 397 -19.61 -0.02 -9.52
C PRO A 397 -18.28 -0.75 -9.26
N ASP A 398 -17.34 -0.67 -10.21
CA ASP A 398 -16.07 -1.40 -10.19
C ASP A 398 -14.90 -0.60 -9.58
N GLU A 399 -15.12 0.55 -8.93
CA GLU A 399 -14.06 1.40 -8.35
C GLU A 399 -13.02 0.59 -7.55
N THR A 400 -13.50 -0.19 -6.59
CA THR A 400 -12.64 -1.00 -5.71
C THR A 400 -11.97 -2.16 -6.44
N VAL A 401 -12.62 -2.71 -7.47
CA VAL A 401 -12.04 -3.76 -8.32
C VAL A 401 -10.89 -3.19 -9.15
N TRP A 402 -11.07 -1.99 -9.72
CA TRP A 402 -10.01 -1.27 -10.42
C TRP A 402 -8.85 -0.95 -9.47
N MET A 403 -9.11 -0.37 -8.30
CA MET A 403 -8.06 -0.01 -7.34
C MET A 403 -7.21 -1.22 -6.92
N ALA A 404 -7.86 -2.36 -6.63
CA ALA A 404 -7.16 -3.60 -6.27
C ALA A 404 -6.40 -4.22 -7.46
N CYS A 405 -7.01 -4.23 -8.65
CA CYS A 405 -6.39 -4.73 -9.87
C CYS A 405 -5.13 -3.92 -10.23
N LEU A 406 -5.23 -2.60 -10.27
CA LEU A 406 -4.12 -1.71 -10.59
C LEU A 406 -3.00 -1.81 -9.54
N ASP A 407 -3.34 -1.97 -8.26
CA ASP A 407 -2.30 -2.16 -7.23
C ASP A 407 -1.45 -3.40 -7.49
N SER A 408 -2.10 -4.51 -7.85
CA SER A 408 -1.42 -5.77 -8.19
C SER A 408 -0.55 -5.69 -9.45
N GLU A 409 -0.84 -4.74 -10.35
CA GLU A 409 -0.07 -4.49 -11.57
C GLU A 409 1.00 -3.41 -11.42
N SER A 410 1.17 -2.80 -10.24
CA SER A 410 2.22 -1.79 -9.98
C SER A 410 3.61 -2.22 -10.48
N PRO A 411 4.07 -3.47 -10.32
CA PRO A 411 5.37 -3.91 -10.84
C PRO A 411 5.44 -3.86 -12.37
N ASN A 412 4.36 -4.24 -13.06
CA ASN A 412 4.28 -4.18 -14.52
C ASN A 412 4.18 -2.74 -15.03
N PHE A 413 3.45 -1.85 -14.33
CA PHE A 413 3.42 -0.44 -14.68
C PHE A 413 4.79 0.23 -14.54
N ARG A 414 5.56 -0.11 -13.49
CA ARG A 414 6.93 0.37 -13.33
C ARG A 414 7.83 -0.11 -14.45
N ALA A 415 7.77 -1.40 -14.80
CA ALA A 415 8.54 -1.96 -15.91
C ALA A 415 8.19 -1.28 -17.25
N ALA A 416 6.91 -1.03 -17.51
CA ALA A 416 6.47 -0.28 -18.69
C ALA A 416 6.99 1.17 -18.66
N MET A 417 6.95 1.84 -17.51
CA MET A 417 7.47 3.20 -17.35
C MET A 417 8.98 3.26 -17.60
N ASP A 418 9.75 2.34 -17.01
CA ASP A 418 11.21 2.25 -17.16
C ASP A 418 11.61 1.99 -18.62
N PHE A 419 10.87 1.10 -19.31
CA PHE A 419 11.07 0.85 -20.74
C PHE A 419 10.81 2.11 -21.58
N LEU A 420 9.69 2.81 -21.35
CA LEU A 420 9.32 4.01 -22.10
C LEU A 420 10.28 5.18 -21.84
N LEU A 421 10.82 5.32 -20.62
CA LEU A 421 11.83 6.32 -20.29
C LEU A 421 13.22 5.97 -20.82
N GLY A 422 13.47 4.70 -21.15
CA GLY A 422 14.73 4.25 -21.76
C GLY A 422 14.98 4.81 -23.16
N ASP A 423 13.95 5.33 -23.82
CA ASP A 423 14.03 6.00 -25.12
C ASP A 423 13.37 7.40 -25.05
N PRO A 424 14.13 8.51 -25.21
CA PRO A 424 13.56 9.85 -25.23
C PRO A 424 12.43 10.05 -26.25
N GLY A 425 12.42 9.28 -27.35
CA GLY A 425 11.33 9.30 -28.34
C GLY A 425 10.00 8.79 -27.80
N GLN A 426 10.01 8.02 -26.71
CA GLN A 426 8.82 7.46 -26.06
C GLN A 426 8.41 8.21 -24.79
N ALA A 427 9.14 9.26 -24.39
CA ALA A 427 8.82 10.07 -23.22
C ALA A 427 7.36 10.59 -23.21
N PRO A 428 6.74 11.01 -24.34
CA PRO A 428 5.32 11.40 -24.33
C PRO A 428 4.39 10.27 -23.86
N ARG A 429 4.68 9.03 -24.24
CA ARG A 429 3.89 7.86 -23.83
C ARG A 429 4.10 7.52 -22.36
N ALA A 430 5.32 7.73 -21.87
CA ALA A 430 5.64 7.62 -20.45
C ALA A 430 4.82 8.64 -19.63
N LEU A 431 4.72 9.88 -20.12
CA LEU A 431 3.90 10.93 -19.50
C LEU A 431 2.40 10.59 -19.52
N GLU A 432 1.90 10.07 -20.63
CA GLU A 432 0.51 9.60 -20.74
C GLU A 432 0.21 8.46 -19.75
N LEU A 433 1.12 7.49 -19.62
CA LEU A 433 1.02 6.40 -18.63
C LEU A 433 0.94 6.97 -17.21
N ALA A 434 1.83 7.90 -16.84
CA ALA A 434 1.81 8.56 -15.53
C ALA A 434 0.52 9.36 -15.28
N ILE A 435 0.04 10.11 -16.28
CA ILE A 435 -1.23 10.85 -16.19
C ILE A 435 -2.40 9.89 -15.92
N ASN A 436 -2.48 8.77 -16.65
CA ASN A 436 -3.57 7.80 -16.48
C ASN A 436 -3.49 7.04 -15.15
N ALA A 437 -2.29 6.81 -14.62
CA ALA A 437 -2.08 6.32 -13.25
C ALA A 437 -2.72 7.26 -12.21
N VAL A 438 -2.56 8.57 -12.38
CA VAL A 438 -3.19 9.58 -11.50
C VAL A 438 -4.71 9.64 -11.72
N ARG A 439 -5.16 9.66 -12.99
CA ARG A 439 -6.58 9.76 -13.36
C ARG A 439 -7.43 8.59 -12.88
N SER A 440 -6.86 7.38 -12.82
CA SER A 440 -7.53 6.18 -12.28
C SER A 440 -7.64 6.14 -10.74
N ARG A 441 -7.06 7.12 -10.04
CA ARG A 441 -7.14 7.32 -8.58
C ARG A 441 -6.55 6.21 -7.69
N PHE A 442 -6.07 5.09 -8.24
CA PHE A 442 -5.55 3.99 -7.43
C PHE A 442 -4.38 4.39 -6.55
N GLN A 443 -3.48 5.25 -7.04
CA GLN A 443 -2.35 5.75 -6.24
C GLN A 443 -2.83 6.65 -5.09
N ILE A 444 -3.90 7.43 -5.27
CA ILE A 444 -4.49 8.23 -4.18
C ILE A 444 -5.15 7.29 -3.16
N PHE A 445 -5.99 6.36 -3.63
CA PHE A 445 -6.67 5.36 -2.80
C PHE A 445 -5.70 4.52 -1.95
N ASN A 446 -4.59 4.09 -2.55
CA ASN A 446 -3.52 3.33 -1.89
C ASN A 446 -2.48 4.22 -1.20
N GLY A 447 -2.69 5.55 -1.12
CA GLY A 447 -1.83 6.48 -0.39
C GLY A 447 -0.43 6.67 -0.99
N LYS A 448 -0.21 6.25 -2.25
CA LYS A 448 1.04 6.28 -3.01
C LYS A 448 1.24 7.59 -3.80
N ILE A 449 0.95 8.74 -3.18
CA ILE A 449 0.94 10.02 -3.92
C ILE A 449 2.35 10.46 -4.33
N ASN A 450 3.41 10.21 -3.56
CA ASN A 450 4.75 10.55 -4.09
C ASN A 450 5.18 9.64 -5.23
N GLU A 451 4.71 8.39 -5.30
CA GLU A 451 4.99 7.55 -6.47
C GLU A 451 4.37 8.18 -7.72
N ALA A 452 3.12 8.66 -7.61
CA ALA A 452 2.46 9.42 -8.66
C ALA A 452 3.24 10.68 -9.06
N ARG A 453 3.69 11.48 -8.09
CA ARG A 453 4.51 12.68 -8.33
C ARG A 453 5.85 12.35 -8.99
N ARG A 454 6.51 11.27 -8.57
CA ARG A 454 7.78 10.82 -9.17
C ARG A 454 7.60 10.42 -10.63
N TRP A 455 6.57 9.65 -10.96
CA TRP A 455 6.34 9.23 -12.35
C TRP A 455 6.07 10.42 -13.26
N LEU A 456 5.29 11.40 -12.79
CA LEU A 456 5.08 12.65 -13.51
C LEU A 456 6.39 13.42 -13.68
N ASN A 457 7.19 13.58 -12.62
CA ASN A 457 8.47 14.28 -12.70
C ASN A 457 9.44 13.61 -13.68
N TYR A 458 9.66 12.30 -13.57
CA TYR A 458 10.54 11.57 -14.49
C TYR A 458 10.12 11.75 -15.95
N ALA A 459 8.83 11.66 -16.25
CA ALA A 459 8.33 11.85 -17.61
C ALA A 459 8.43 13.29 -18.13
N LEU A 460 8.27 14.28 -17.24
CA LEU A 460 8.35 15.71 -17.56
C LEU A 460 9.80 16.20 -17.70
N ASP A 461 10.73 15.63 -16.94
CA ASP A 461 12.14 15.99 -16.94
C ASP A 461 12.86 15.52 -18.22
N GLU A 462 12.41 14.41 -18.82
CA GLU A 462 12.84 13.95 -20.15
C GLU A 462 12.30 14.83 -21.29
N GLN A 463 11.37 15.74 -20.99
CA GLN A 463 10.70 16.63 -21.96
C GLN A 463 10.66 18.10 -21.50
N PRO A 464 11.82 18.74 -21.27
CA PRO A 464 11.86 20.09 -20.72
C PRO A 464 11.27 21.17 -21.64
N GLU A 465 11.16 20.90 -22.96
CA GLU A 465 10.73 21.86 -23.97
C GLU A 465 9.67 21.32 -24.95
N ALA A 466 8.89 20.29 -24.57
CA ALA A 466 7.91 19.69 -25.47
C ALA A 466 6.81 20.67 -25.92
N HIS A 467 6.36 21.56 -25.03
CA HIS A 467 5.29 22.54 -25.24
C HIS A 467 4.02 21.90 -25.82
N THR A 468 3.49 20.87 -25.16
CA THR A 468 2.31 20.10 -25.61
C THR A 468 1.14 20.20 -24.63
N GLU A 469 -0.07 19.87 -25.09
CA GLU A 469 -1.24 19.75 -24.19
C GLU A 469 -1.03 18.68 -23.11
N LEU A 470 -0.30 17.62 -23.45
CA LEU A 470 0.06 16.55 -22.54
C LEU A 470 0.97 17.05 -21.41
N GLU A 471 1.94 17.92 -21.73
CA GLU A 471 2.78 18.59 -20.73
C GLU A 471 1.94 19.46 -19.79
N VAL A 472 0.98 20.22 -20.32
CA VAL A 472 0.04 21.01 -19.49
C VAL A 472 -0.74 20.11 -18.55
N ALA A 473 -1.27 18.99 -19.04
CA ALA A 473 -2.03 18.04 -18.22
C ALA A 473 -1.14 17.42 -17.11
N GLY A 474 0.07 16.97 -17.45
CA GLY A 474 1.02 16.39 -16.51
C GLY A 474 1.44 17.36 -15.41
N LEU A 475 1.82 18.58 -15.78
CA LEU A 475 2.19 19.63 -14.81
C LEU A 475 1.01 20.06 -13.93
N SER A 476 -0.20 20.11 -14.50
CA SER A 476 -1.40 20.45 -13.75
C SER A 476 -1.74 19.38 -12.71
N LEU A 477 -1.62 18.10 -13.08
CA LEU A 477 -1.81 16.99 -12.13
C LEU A 477 -0.70 16.94 -11.08
N LEU A 478 0.55 17.22 -11.43
CA LEU A 478 1.65 17.33 -10.47
C LEU A 478 1.40 18.45 -9.44
N ALA A 479 0.95 19.61 -9.91
CA ALA A 479 0.56 20.71 -9.04
C ALA A 479 -0.62 20.33 -8.13
N TYR A 480 -1.67 19.73 -8.70
CA TYR A 480 -2.83 19.24 -7.95
C TYR A 480 -2.44 18.24 -6.85
N LEU A 481 -1.61 17.24 -7.17
CA LEU A 481 -1.13 16.25 -6.20
C LEU A 481 -0.33 16.90 -5.06
N SER A 482 0.53 17.86 -5.39
CA SER A 482 1.30 18.63 -4.41
C SER A 482 0.37 19.44 -3.50
N LEU A 483 -0.66 20.08 -4.06
CA LEU A 483 -1.66 20.84 -3.31
C LEU A 483 -2.46 19.95 -2.35
N ILE A 484 -2.96 18.80 -2.78
CA ILE A 484 -3.77 17.93 -1.90
C ILE A 484 -2.95 17.25 -0.79
N GLN A 485 -1.63 17.17 -0.95
CA GLN A 485 -0.71 16.75 0.12
C GLN A 485 -0.37 17.89 1.10
N GLY A 486 -0.64 19.15 0.72
CA GLY A 486 -0.33 20.36 1.49
C GLY A 486 0.95 21.08 1.07
N ASP A 487 1.71 20.55 0.11
CA ASP A 487 2.97 21.12 -0.37
C ASP A 487 2.76 22.28 -1.38
N ILE A 488 2.21 23.41 -0.90
CA ILE A 488 1.88 24.57 -1.74
C ILE A 488 3.11 25.10 -2.50
N ASP A 489 4.28 25.13 -1.86
CA ASP A 489 5.50 25.65 -2.47
C ASP A 489 6.03 24.76 -3.61
N ASP A 490 5.79 23.44 -3.56
CA ASP A 490 6.12 22.53 -4.66
C ASP A 490 5.12 22.60 -5.81
N ALA A 491 3.85 22.90 -5.50
CA ALA A 491 2.82 23.03 -6.52
C ALA A 491 3.06 24.22 -7.46
N ARG A 492 3.55 25.34 -6.90
CA ARG A 492 3.67 26.63 -7.60
C ARG A 492 4.58 26.61 -8.83
N PRO A 493 5.80 26.01 -8.81
CA PRO A 493 6.63 25.88 -10.01
C PRO A 493 5.93 25.11 -11.14
N ALA A 494 5.34 23.95 -10.83
CA ALA A 494 4.63 23.13 -11.81
C ALA A 494 3.44 23.88 -12.41
N LEU A 495 2.63 24.54 -11.56
CA LEU A 495 1.47 25.32 -11.99
C LEU A 495 1.88 26.50 -12.89
N ARG A 496 2.92 27.26 -12.53
CA ARG A 496 3.41 28.37 -13.36
C ARG A 496 3.90 27.91 -14.73
N ARG A 497 4.59 26.76 -14.79
CA ARG A 497 5.03 26.17 -16.06
C ARG A 497 3.81 25.74 -16.89
N ALA A 498 2.84 25.04 -16.29
CA ALA A 498 1.61 24.62 -16.96
C ALA A 498 0.87 25.83 -17.57
N GLU A 499 0.73 26.91 -16.80
CA GLU A 499 0.10 28.14 -17.29
C GLU A 499 0.86 28.80 -18.44
N SER A 500 2.20 28.80 -18.37
CA SER A 500 3.03 29.37 -19.43
C SER A 500 2.86 28.60 -20.73
N VAL A 501 2.94 27.27 -20.67
CA VAL A 501 2.78 26.39 -21.82
C VAL A 501 1.35 26.49 -22.38
N ALA A 502 0.32 26.47 -21.52
CA ALA A 502 -1.06 26.59 -21.93
C ALA A 502 -1.38 27.94 -22.60
N ARG A 503 -0.77 29.04 -22.14
CA ARG A 503 -0.89 30.36 -22.80
C ARG A 503 -0.21 30.36 -24.17
N ALA A 504 0.96 29.76 -24.30
CA ALA A 504 1.67 29.66 -25.57
C ALA A 504 0.87 28.82 -26.60
N LEU A 505 0.15 27.80 -26.13
CA LEU A 505 -0.72 26.95 -26.95
C LEU A 505 -2.12 27.51 -27.19
N GLY A 506 -2.54 28.55 -26.46
CA GLY A 506 -3.89 29.11 -26.56
C GLY A 506 -4.98 28.29 -25.88
N ILE A 507 -4.64 27.32 -25.03
CA ILE A 507 -5.59 26.37 -24.40
C ILE A 507 -5.84 26.66 -22.91
N ALA A 508 -5.38 27.80 -22.40
CA ALA A 508 -5.44 28.12 -20.96
C ALA A 508 -6.87 28.11 -20.38
N GLU A 509 -7.89 28.43 -21.19
CA GLU A 509 -9.30 28.44 -20.77
C GLU A 509 -10.06 27.14 -21.11
N GLU A 510 -9.40 26.22 -21.83
CA GLU A 510 -9.97 24.96 -22.34
C GLU A 510 -9.42 23.74 -21.60
N SER A 511 -8.29 23.89 -20.90
CA SER A 511 -7.68 22.82 -20.11
C SER A 511 -8.37 22.63 -18.75
N GLY A 512 -9.24 21.62 -18.65
CA GLY A 512 -9.92 21.27 -17.40
C GLY A 512 -8.97 20.93 -16.25
N SER A 513 -7.86 20.24 -16.53
CA SER A 513 -6.83 19.91 -15.53
C SER A 513 -6.10 21.14 -14.99
N LEU A 514 -5.77 22.09 -15.86
CA LEU A 514 -5.17 23.36 -15.43
C LEU A 514 -6.13 24.16 -14.56
N ILE A 515 -7.39 24.31 -14.99
CA ILE A 515 -8.39 25.06 -14.24
C ILE A 515 -8.66 24.42 -12.87
N LEU A 516 -8.71 23.08 -12.80
CA LEU A 516 -8.82 22.34 -11.54
C LEU A 516 -7.64 22.67 -10.60
N ALA A 517 -6.40 22.63 -11.10
CA ALA A 517 -5.20 22.91 -10.31
C ALA A 517 -5.15 24.37 -9.83
N GLN A 518 -5.54 25.33 -10.68
CA GLN A 518 -5.64 26.75 -10.31
C GLN A 518 -6.73 27.00 -9.26
N ALA A 519 -7.88 26.34 -9.38
CA ALA A 519 -8.95 26.43 -8.40
C ALA A 519 -8.52 25.85 -7.06
N ALA A 520 -7.83 24.70 -7.07
CA ALA A 520 -7.25 24.09 -5.88
C ALA A 520 -6.21 24.99 -5.20
N GLU A 521 -5.30 25.63 -5.96
CA GLU A 521 -4.32 26.57 -5.39
C GLU A 521 -5.01 27.75 -4.71
N ARG A 522 -5.96 28.38 -5.42
CA ARG A 522 -6.72 29.53 -4.90
C ARG A 522 -7.48 29.20 -3.62
N TRP A 523 -8.02 28.00 -3.51
CA TRP A 523 -8.78 27.59 -2.33
C TRP A 523 -7.88 27.15 -1.17
N LEU A 524 -6.88 26.30 -1.45
CA LEU A 524 -6.09 25.65 -0.42
C LEU A 524 -4.95 26.54 0.10
N ALA A 525 -4.41 27.43 -0.74
CA ALA A 525 -3.31 28.33 -0.39
C ALA A 525 -3.75 29.73 0.05
N ASN A 526 -5.05 30.02 0.09
CA ASN A 526 -5.56 31.35 0.44
C ASN A 526 -6.75 31.30 1.40
N SER A 527 -6.70 32.09 2.47
CA SER A 527 -7.79 32.19 3.46
C SER A 527 -8.85 33.26 3.13
N ALA A 528 -8.66 34.06 2.08
CA ALA A 528 -9.59 35.13 1.74
C ALA A 528 -10.89 34.56 1.13
N ARG A 529 -12.03 34.86 1.76
CA ARG A 529 -13.36 34.42 1.31
C ARG A 529 -13.65 34.78 -0.15
N SER A 530 -13.21 35.95 -0.63
CA SER A 530 -13.40 36.35 -2.03
C SER A 530 -12.66 35.44 -3.02
N VAL A 531 -11.44 35.03 -2.66
CA VAL A 531 -10.60 34.14 -3.49
C VAL A 531 -11.20 32.74 -3.52
N ALA A 532 -11.63 32.23 -2.38
CA ALA A 532 -12.28 30.93 -2.30
C ALA A 532 -13.66 30.88 -3.01
N ARG A 533 -14.44 31.98 -3.04
CA ARG A 533 -15.64 32.05 -3.93
C ARG A 533 -15.28 31.92 -5.40
N SER A 534 -14.17 32.54 -5.84
CA SER A 534 -13.73 32.40 -7.23
C SER A 534 -13.33 30.96 -7.56
N ALA A 535 -12.75 30.23 -6.60
CA ALA A 535 -12.40 28.82 -6.76
C ALA A 535 -13.64 27.94 -6.99
N VAL A 536 -14.75 28.18 -6.28
CA VAL A 536 -16.02 27.45 -6.50
C VAL A 536 -16.49 27.54 -7.95
N ALA A 537 -16.46 28.74 -8.55
CA ALA A 537 -16.84 28.92 -9.96
C ALA A 537 -15.86 28.22 -10.92
N MET A 538 -14.56 28.25 -10.61
CA MET A 538 -13.53 27.58 -11.42
C MET A 538 -13.66 26.06 -11.35
N PHE A 539 -13.97 25.48 -10.20
CA PHE A 539 -14.25 24.04 -10.09
C PHE A 539 -15.45 23.62 -10.95
N GLY A 540 -16.54 24.41 -10.94
CA GLY A 540 -17.68 24.18 -11.84
C GLY A 540 -17.29 24.24 -13.32
N ARG A 541 -16.42 25.18 -13.69
CA ARG A 541 -15.89 25.25 -15.07
C ARG A 541 -15.03 24.03 -15.42
N ALA A 542 -14.18 23.56 -14.51
CA ALA A 542 -13.40 22.34 -14.72
C ALA A 542 -14.31 21.11 -14.89
N GLU A 543 -15.36 20.99 -14.08
CA GLU A 543 -16.39 19.94 -14.21
C GLU A 543 -17.01 19.94 -15.62
N GLU A 544 -17.46 21.10 -16.11
CA GLU A 544 -18.03 21.22 -17.46
C GLU A 544 -17.08 20.74 -18.56
N LEU A 545 -15.80 21.15 -18.48
CA LEU A 545 -14.78 20.77 -19.44
C LEU A 545 -14.50 19.26 -19.41
N PHE A 546 -14.40 18.67 -18.22
CA PHE A 546 -14.22 17.22 -18.10
C PHE A 546 -15.42 16.44 -18.61
N LEU A 547 -16.65 16.91 -18.36
CA LEU A 547 -17.86 16.28 -18.90
C LEU A 547 -17.91 16.37 -20.43
N ALA A 548 -17.53 17.51 -21.01
CA ALA A 548 -17.44 17.69 -22.45
C ALA A 548 -16.39 16.75 -23.08
N ALA A 549 -15.29 16.48 -22.37
CA ALA A 549 -14.25 15.53 -22.76
C ALA A 549 -14.57 14.06 -22.42
N GLY A 550 -15.77 13.76 -21.89
CA GLY A 550 -16.14 12.39 -21.48
C GLY A 550 -15.42 11.87 -20.22
N CYS A 551 -14.60 12.68 -19.56
CA CYS A 551 -13.79 12.34 -18.40
C CYS A 551 -14.60 12.39 -17.10
N ARG A 552 -15.58 11.50 -16.96
CA ARG A 552 -16.55 11.54 -15.83
C ARG A 552 -15.92 11.42 -14.45
N GLY A 553 -14.87 10.63 -14.30
CA GLY A 553 -14.14 10.51 -13.04
C GLY A 553 -13.44 11.81 -12.64
N ASP A 554 -12.84 12.52 -13.60
CA ASP A 554 -12.23 13.83 -13.36
C ASP A 554 -13.29 14.90 -13.06
N ALA A 555 -14.44 14.85 -13.74
CA ALA A 555 -15.59 15.72 -13.43
C ALA A 555 -16.11 15.51 -12.00
N ASN A 556 -16.23 14.25 -11.54
CA ASN A 556 -16.61 13.94 -10.17
C ASN A 556 -15.63 14.56 -9.15
N MET A 557 -14.33 14.52 -9.43
CA MET A 557 -13.35 15.18 -8.57
C MET A 557 -13.54 16.69 -8.56
N ALA A 558 -13.74 17.33 -9.71
CA ALA A 558 -14.01 18.76 -9.76
C ALA A 558 -15.26 19.14 -8.95
N LEU A 559 -16.34 18.36 -9.04
CA LEU A 559 -17.56 18.55 -8.25
C LEU A 559 -17.33 18.35 -6.74
N MET A 560 -16.53 17.36 -6.36
CA MET A 560 -16.15 17.14 -4.96
C MET A 560 -15.41 18.36 -4.39
N PHE A 561 -14.39 18.85 -5.09
CA PHE A 561 -13.66 20.05 -4.66
C PHE A 561 -14.54 21.31 -4.67
N GLN A 562 -15.47 21.44 -5.62
CA GLN A 562 -16.47 22.51 -5.61
C GLN A 562 -17.35 22.46 -4.35
N SER A 563 -17.82 21.27 -3.97
CA SER A 563 -18.65 21.02 -2.79
C SER A 563 -17.90 21.38 -1.51
N MET A 564 -16.66 20.89 -1.34
CA MET A 564 -15.81 21.27 -0.20
C MET A 564 -15.59 22.78 -0.10
N ALA A 565 -15.21 23.44 -1.21
CA ALA A 565 -14.97 24.88 -1.23
C ALA A 565 -16.24 25.70 -0.94
N ALA A 566 -17.39 25.27 -1.46
CA ALA A 566 -18.68 25.89 -1.18
C ALA A 566 -19.07 25.76 0.30
N GLY A 567 -18.76 24.62 0.93
CA GLY A 567 -18.98 24.38 2.36
C GLY A 567 -18.32 25.42 3.27
N PHE A 568 -17.11 25.89 2.95
CA PHE A 568 -16.40 26.87 3.77
C PHE A 568 -16.84 28.34 3.55
N VAL A 569 -17.39 28.66 2.38
CA VAL A 569 -17.48 30.07 1.93
C VAL A 569 -18.89 30.51 1.50
N GLY A 570 -19.75 29.55 1.16
CA GLY A 570 -21.16 29.77 0.84
C GLY A 570 -22.02 29.97 2.08
N ASP A 571 -23.28 30.33 1.86
CA ASP A 571 -24.34 30.09 2.83
C ASP A 571 -24.80 28.61 2.75
N ARG A 572 -25.67 28.19 3.68
CA ARG A 572 -26.18 26.82 3.72
C ARG A 572 -26.76 26.37 2.37
N THR A 573 -27.49 27.24 1.68
CA THR A 573 -28.13 26.92 0.39
C THR A 573 -27.08 26.68 -0.69
N ALA A 574 -26.08 27.56 -0.77
CA ALA A 574 -24.98 27.45 -1.73
C ALA A 574 -24.08 26.23 -1.48
N ALA A 575 -23.95 25.79 -0.22
CA ALA A 575 -23.18 24.60 0.15
C ALA A 575 -23.94 23.28 -0.09
N LEU A 576 -25.25 23.23 0.21
CA LEU A 576 -26.05 22.01 0.10
C LEU A 576 -26.26 21.55 -1.36
N GLY A 577 -26.33 22.48 -2.32
CA GLY A 577 -26.61 22.17 -3.73
C GLY A 577 -25.55 21.23 -4.36
N PRO A 578 -24.28 21.65 -4.47
CA PRO A 578 -23.21 20.82 -5.02
C PRO A 578 -23.02 19.51 -4.24
N CYS A 579 -23.13 19.55 -2.91
CA CYS A 579 -22.97 18.39 -2.04
C CYS A 579 -24.06 17.32 -2.27
N ALA A 580 -25.34 17.73 -2.35
CA ALA A 580 -26.45 16.83 -2.65
C ALA A 580 -26.34 16.23 -4.06
N ARG A 581 -25.90 17.02 -5.05
CA ARG A 581 -25.65 16.53 -6.41
C ARG A 581 -24.54 15.49 -6.43
N LEU A 582 -23.42 15.76 -5.76
CA LEU A 582 -22.28 14.84 -5.65
C LEU A 582 -22.71 13.48 -5.09
N LEU A 583 -23.44 13.47 -3.97
CA LEU A 583 -23.91 12.24 -3.34
C LEU A 583 -24.88 11.48 -4.24
N ALA A 584 -25.88 12.16 -4.80
CA ALA A 584 -26.88 11.54 -5.67
C ALA A 584 -26.25 10.92 -6.92
N GLU A 585 -25.27 11.61 -7.54
CA GLU A 585 -24.57 11.10 -8.72
C GLU A 585 -23.68 9.90 -8.43
N ALA A 586 -22.99 9.91 -7.30
CA ALA A 586 -22.15 8.79 -6.88
C ALA A 586 -23.00 7.56 -6.53
N GLU A 587 -24.12 7.75 -5.81
CA GLU A 587 -25.05 6.67 -5.47
C GLU A 587 -25.72 6.07 -6.72
N ALA A 588 -26.17 6.92 -7.66
CA ALA A 588 -26.79 6.46 -8.91
C ALA A 588 -25.86 5.60 -9.77
N ARG A 589 -24.54 5.79 -9.64
CA ARG A 589 -23.52 5.01 -10.36
C ARG A 589 -23.02 3.80 -9.59
N GLY A 590 -23.41 3.64 -8.32
CA GLY A 590 -22.86 2.60 -7.45
C GLY A 590 -21.38 2.81 -7.10
N ALA A 591 -20.88 4.04 -7.23
CA ALA A 591 -19.48 4.39 -7.00
C ALA A 591 -19.18 4.53 -5.50
N ARG A 592 -18.88 3.40 -4.83
CA ARG A 592 -18.73 3.33 -3.35
C ARG A 592 -17.65 4.26 -2.79
N TRP A 593 -16.51 4.40 -3.46
CA TRP A 593 -15.44 5.30 -3.05
C TRP A 593 -15.88 6.77 -3.19
N ALA A 594 -16.46 7.14 -4.32
CA ALA A 594 -17.04 8.48 -4.50
C ALA A 594 -18.15 8.79 -3.48
N VAL A 595 -19.03 7.81 -3.17
CA VAL A 595 -20.06 7.96 -2.12
C VAL A 595 -19.42 8.24 -0.76
N SER A 596 -18.32 7.57 -0.41
CA SER A 596 -17.66 7.79 0.87
C SER A 596 -17.14 9.24 1.01
N TRP A 597 -16.60 9.82 -0.07
CA TRP A 597 -16.18 11.22 -0.10
C TRP A 597 -17.36 12.18 -0.12
N ALA A 598 -18.43 11.88 -0.84
CA ALA A 598 -19.65 12.68 -0.84
C ALA A 598 -20.30 12.76 0.55
N LEU A 599 -20.27 11.66 1.31
CA LEU A 599 -20.70 11.63 2.72
C LEU A 599 -19.78 12.45 3.62
N TRP A 600 -18.47 12.43 3.37
CA TRP A 600 -17.51 13.26 4.09
C TRP A 600 -17.78 14.75 3.84
N ASP A 601 -18.00 15.15 2.58
CA ASP A 601 -18.40 16.50 2.19
C ASP A 601 -19.72 16.91 2.86
N SER A 602 -20.70 16.00 2.88
CA SER A 602 -21.99 16.24 3.54
C SER A 602 -21.80 16.48 5.04
N ALA A 603 -20.91 15.72 5.69
CA ALA A 603 -20.59 15.91 7.10
C ALA A 603 -19.93 17.27 7.35
N LEU A 604 -19.02 17.71 6.47
CA LEU A 604 -18.40 19.03 6.55
C LEU A 604 -19.45 20.16 6.40
N VAL A 605 -20.37 20.03 5.45
CA VAL A 605 -21.43 21.03 5.25
C VAL A 605 -22.37 21.10 6.45
N GLU A 606 -22.81 19.96 7.00
CA GLU A 606 -23.64 19.95 8.21
C GLU A 606 -22.89 20.46 9.44
N LEU A 607 -21.58 20.20 9.57
CA LEU A 607 -20.77 20.77 10.64
C LEU A 607 -20.73 22.31 10.59
N VAL A 608 -20.58 22.90 9.40
CA VAL A 608 -20.42 24.34 9.25
C VAL A 608 -21.76 25.09 9.26
N HIS A 609 -22.82 24.52 8.67
CA HIS A 609 -24.09 25.21 8.42
C HIS A 609 -25.31 24.56 9.07
N GLY A 610 -25.15 23.40 9.71
CA GLY A 610 -26.24 22.56 10.16
C GLY A 610 -26.03 21.98 11.55
N ASP A 611 -26.32 20.68 11.70
CA ASP A 611 -26.30 19.99 13.00
C ASP A 611 -25.06 19.09 13.13
N ALA A 612 -24.30 19.29 14.20
CA ALA A 612 -23.07 18.53 14.46
C ALA A 612 -23.31 17.04 14.75
N VAL A 613 -24.50 16.66 15.23
CA VAL A 613 -24.91 15.26 15.39
C VAL A 613 -25.15 14.62 14.03
N ASP A 614 -25.73 15.35 13.08
CA ASP A 614 -25.90 14.87 11.71
C ASP A 614 -24.56 14.74 10.99
N ALA A 615 -23.66 15.71 11.20
CA ALA A 615 -22.27 15.62 10.76
C ALA A 615 -21.57 14.35 11.32
N ALA A 616 -21.75 14.05 12.61
CA ALA A 616 -21.21 12.85 13.24
C ALA A 616 -21.70 11.56 12.54
N ARG A 617 -23.01 11.45 12.28
CA ARG A 617 -23.59 10.28 11.61
C ARG A 617 -23.01 10.08 10.20
N LEU A 618 -22.83 11.18 9.46
CA LEU A 618 -22.32 11.17 8.09
C LEU A 618 -20.83 10.80 8.04
N VAL A 619 -19.98 11.42 8.86
CA VAL A 619 -18.53 11.13 8.87
C VAL A 619 -18.26 9.69 9.31
N GLN A 620 -19.02 9.16 10.27
CA GLN A 620 -18.88 7.77 10.72
C GLN A 620 -19.30 6.76 9.65
N ARG A 621 -20.31 7.10 8.82
CA ARG A 621 -20.69 6.26 7.68
C ARG A 621 -19.59 6.29 6.61
N SER A 622 -19.04 7.47 6.30
CA SER A 622 -17.90 7.63 5.40
C SER A 622 -16.69 6.80 5.85
N LEU A 623 -16.28 6.93 7.12
CA LEU A 623 -15.19 6.17 7.72
C LEU A 623 -15.41 4.66 7.60
N ARG A 624 -16.58 4.14 8.00
CA ARG A 624 -16.89 2.70 7.86
C ARG A 624 -16.69 2.20 6.44
N MET A 625 -17.20 2.94 5.45
CA MET A 625 -17.04 2.58 4.04
C MET A 625 -15.57 2.58 3.62
N GLN A 626 -14.81 3.63 3.95
CA GLN A 626 -13.38 3.73 3.61
C GLN A 626 -12.58 2.56 4.19
N ARG A 627 -12.86 2.17 5.45
CA ARG A 627 -12.23 1.01 6.10
C ARG A 627 -12.58 -0.31 5.41
N GLU A 628 -13.85 -0.53 5.07
CA GLU A 628 -14.31 -1.74 4.38
C GLU A 628 -13.68 -1.90 2.99
N MET A 629 -13.43 -0.77 2.29
CA MET A 629 -12.80 -0.79 0.97
C MET A 629 -11.27 -0.96 1.04
N GLY A 630 -10.64 -0.68 2.20
CA GLY A 630 -9.19 -0.66 2.33
C GLY A 630 -8.55 0.65 1.87
N ASP A 631 -9.30 1.76 1.83
CA ASP A 631 -8.76 3.09 1.53
C ASP A 631 -7.72 3.47 2.59
N THR A 632 -6.53 3.87 2.14
CA THR A 632 -5.42 4.22 3.04
C THR A 632 -5.21 5.73 3.18
N TRP A 633 -5.83 6.53 2.30
CA TRP A 633 -5.75 7.99 2.25
C TRP A 633 -6.95 8.67 2.89
N GLY A 634 -8.17 8.30 2.50
CA GLY A 634 -9.43 8.89 2.96
C GLY A 634 -9.59 8.92 4.49
N PRO A 635 -9.27 7.84 5.23
CA PRO A 635 -9.43 7.83 6.68
C PRO A 635 -8.72 8.93 7.46
N ALA A 636 -7.57 9.44 6.97
CA ALA A 636 -6.87 10.53 7.65
C ALA A 636 -7.76 11.79 7.77
N TRP A 637 -8.55 12.05 6.73
CA TRP A 637 -9.51 13.16 6.66
C TRP A 637 -10.77 12.89 7.48
N GLY A 638 -11.26 11.65 7.48
CA GLY A 638 -12.41 11.26 8.30
C GLY A 638 -12.12 11.35 9.81
N LEU A 639 -10.93 10.91 10.25
CA LEU A 639 -10.50 11.00 11.64
C LEU A 639 -10.35 12.45 12.09
N TRP A 640 -9.73 13.30 11.25
CA TRP A 640 -9.63 14.73 11.51
C TRP A 640 -11.02 15.38 11.66
N LEU A 641 -11.94 15.11 10.74
CA LEU A 641 -13.28 15.68 10.79
C LEU A 641 -14.07 15.17 12.01
N ALA A 642 -13.90 13.90 12.40
CA ALA A 642 -14.48 13.37 13.63
C ALA A 642 -13.95 14.06 14.89
N ALA A 643 -12.66 14.39 14.94
CA ALA A 643 -12.06 15.16 16.04
C ALA A 643 -12.69 16.56 16.16
N VAL A 644 -12.86 17.25 15.03
CA VAL A 644 -13.51 18.56 14.97
C VAL A 644 -14.97 18.47 15.41
N ILE A 645 -15.72 17.47 14.93
CA ILE A 645 -17.11 17.24 15.32
C ILE A 645 -17.24 16.97 16.82
N ALA A 646 -16.37 16.12 17.40
CA ALA A 646 -16.34 15.85 18.83
C ALA A 646 -16.11 17.14 19.65
N ALA A 647 -15.22 18.03 19.17
CA ALA A 647 -14.98 19.33 19.81
C ALA A 647 -16.21 20.26 19.74
N VAL A 648 -16.96 20.25 18.63
CA VAL A 648 -18.21 21.02 18.48
C VAL A 648 -19.33 20.47 19.36
N LEU A 649 -19.31 19.17 19.65
CA LEU A 649 -20.25 18.50 20.55
C LEU A 649 -19.82 18.54 22.02
N ASP A 650 -18.86 19.42 22.38
CA ASP A 650 -18.32 19.62 23.73
C ASP A 650 -17.66 18.36 24.35
N ASN A 651 -17.21 17.41 23.53
CA ASN A 651 -16.45 16.24 23.98
C ASN A 651 -14.94 16.47 23.82
N HIS A 652 -14.40 17.42 24.59
CA HIS A 652 -13.03 17.90 24.42
C HIS A 652 -11.97 16.81 24.72
N ASP A 653 -12.22 15.89 25.65
CA ASP A 653 -11.34 14.75 25.93
C ASP A 653 -11.17 13.83 24.71
N LEU A 654 -12.30 13.46 24.08
CA LEU A 654 -12.30 12.63 22.89
C LEU A 654 -11.72 13.38 21.70
N ALA A 655 -12.07 14.66 21.54
CA ALA A 655 -11.54 15.50 20.47
C ALA A 655 -10.02 15.57 20.52
N ALA A 656 -9.43 15.80 21.70
CA ALA A 656 -7.98 15.84 21.87
C ALA A 656 -7.31 14.50 21.53
N GLN A 657 -7.87 13.37 21.97
CA GLN A 657 -7.39 12.03 21.59
C GLN A 657 -7.49 11.79 20.08
N LEU A 658 -8.61 12.15 19.46
CA LEU A 658 -8.80 12.00 18.02
C LEU A 658 -7.88 12.93 17.22
N PHE A 659 -7.61 14.16 17.69
CA PHE A 659 -6.59 15.03 17.10
C PHE A 659 -5.20 14.39 17.21
N GLY A 660 -4.84 13.82 18.36
CA GLY A 660 -3.58 13.09 18.51
C GLY A 660 -3.45 11.91 17.54
N GLY A 661 -4.49 11.09 17.43
CA GLY A 661 -4.51 9.95 16.51
C GLY A 661 -4.52 10.36 15.03
N ALA A 662 -5.24 11.43 14.69
CA ALA A 662 -5.27 12.01 13.36
C ALA A 662 -3.92 12.64 13.00
N ASP A 663 -3.28 13.39 13.91
CA ASP A 663 -1.93 13.94 13.77
C ASP A 663 -0.92 12.82 13.47
N GLU A 664 -0.94 11.72 14.23
CA GLU A 664 -0.02 10.60 14.01
C GLU A 664 -0.32 9.89 12.67
N ARG A 665 -1.59 9.71 12.33
CA ARG A 665 -1.97 9.12 11.04
C ARG A 665 -1.50 10.00 9.88
N GLN A 666 -1.73 11.30 9.98
CA GLN A 666 -1.27 12.32 9.03
C GLN A 666 0.25 12.37 8.97
N ARG A 667 0.97 12.17 10.07
CA ARG A 667 2.44 12.08 10.07
C ARG A 667 2.94 10.84 9.35
N ILE A 668 2.26 9.70 9.49
CA ILE A 668 2.61 8.43 8.82
C ILE A 668 2.23 8.48 7.33
N THR A 669 1.05 9.00 7.00
CA THR A 669 0.59 9.18 5.62
C THR A 669 1.17 10.44 4.97
N LYS A 670 1.89 11.27 5.74
CA LYS A 670 2.35 12.64 5.43
C LYS A 670 1.31 13.47 4.66
N VAL A 671 0.01 13.23 4.91
CA VAL A 671 -1.05 14.17 4.54
C VAL A 671 -0.84 15.37 5.47
N THR A 672 -0.58 16.56 4.94
CA THR A 672 -0.48 17.76 5.79
C THR A 672 -1.77 18.58 5.72
N VAL A 673 -2.83 18.09 6.36
CA VAL A 673 -4.12 18.83 6.45
C VAL A 673 -3.88 20.22 7.07
N TYR A 674 -2.89 20.34 7.98
CA TYR A 674 -2.50 21.59 8.63
C TYR A 674 -1.85 22.64 7.70
N GLN A 675 -1.42 22.30 6.48
CA GLN A 675 -0.91 23.32 5.54
C GLN A 675 -2.00 23.87 4.62
N LEU A 676 -3.18 23.26 4.64
CA LEU A 676 -4.32 23.67 3.85
C LEU A 676 -5.14 24.67 4.66
N LEU A 677 -5.06 25.95 4.29
CA LEU A 677 -5.48 27.06 5.14
C LEU A 677 -6.91 26.96 5.69
N PRO A 678 -7.94 26.58 4.90
CA PRO A 678 -9.31 26.46 5.42
C PRO A 678 -9.43 25.45 6.56
N TYR A 679 -8.73 24.32 6.44
CA TYR A 679 -8.76 23.23 7.42
C TYR A 679 -7.95 23.57 8.65
N LEU A 680 -6.75 24.14 8.47
CA LEU A 680 -5.90 24.62 9.56
C LEU A 680 -6.64 25.60 10.46
N GLN A 681 -7.34 26.58 9.87
CA GLN A 681 -8.07 27.58 10.64
C GLN A 681 -9.20 26.98 11.47
N LEU A 682 -9.94 26.02 10.89
CA LEU A 682 -11.01 25.32 11.59
C LEU A 682 -10.44 24.52 12.77
N GLU A 683 -9.36 23.79 12.53
CA GLU A 683 -8.72 23.00 13.56
C GLU A 683 -8.15 23.86 14.69
N GLN A 684 -7.35 24.89 14.38
CA GLN A 684 -6.77 25.78 15.39
C GLN A 684 -7.83 26.36 16.31
N ARG A 685 -8.98 26.74 15.75
CA ARG A 685 -10.14 27.23 16.53
C ARG A 685 -10.59 26.22 17.57
N TYR A 686 -10.68 24.93 17.23
CA TYR A 686 -11.19 23.90 18.15
C TYR A 686 -10.11 23.29 19.05
N LYS A 687 -8.84 23.26 18.62
CA LYS A 687 -7.71 22.95 19.52
C LYS A 687 -7.62 24.01 20.64
N LEU A 688 -7.69 25.29 20.29
CA LEU A 688 -7.72 26.39 21.27
C LEU A 688 -8.95 26.35 22.20
N ALA A 689 -10.10 25.89 21.70
CA ALA A 689 -11.29 25.69 22.55
C ALA A 689 -11.05 24.55 23.56
N GLY A 690 -10.52 23.41 23.11
CA GLY A 690 -10.18 22.30 23.98
C GLY A 690 -9.13 22.66 25.04
N GLU A 691 -8.10 23.43 24.68
CA GLU A 691 -7.10 23.94 25.62
C GLU A 691 -7.70 24.85 26.70
N ARG A 692 -8.74 25.63 26.36
CA ARG A 692 -9.44 26.51 27.32
C ARG A 692 -10.33 25.73 28.28
N GLU A 693 -10.99 24.69 27.81
CA GLU A 693 -11.94 23.89 28.61
C GLU A 693 -11.23 22.84 29.48
N LEU A 694 -10.19 22.17 28.97
CA LEU A 694 -9.44 21.15 29.71
C LEU A 694 -8.23 21.70 30.47
N GLY A 695 -7.72 22.86 30.05
CA GLY A 695 -6.38 23.34 30.42
C GLY A 695 -5.29 22.74 29.51
N ALA A 696 -4.27 23.54 29.20
CA ALA A 696 -3.24 23.19 28.21
C ALA A 696 -2.50 21.88 28.51
N VAL A 697 -2.15 21.64 29.80
CA VAL A 697 -1.42 20.43 30.21
C VAL A 697 -2.27 19.17 30.01
N GLU A 698 -3.52 19.19 30.46
CA GLU A 698 -4.42 18.04 30.31
C GLU A 698 -4.74 17.79 28.84
N TYR A 699 -4.95 18.86 28.06
CA TYR A 699 -5.15 18.77 26.62
C TYR A 699 -3.96 18.06 25.94
N ASP A 700 -2.72 18.46 26.23
CA ASP A 700 -1.51 17.84 25.69
C ASP A 700 -1.36 16.37 26.10
N VAL A 701 -1.78 16.01 27.33
CA VAL A 701 -1.83 14.60 27.77
C VAL A 701 -2.80 13.80 26.91
N LYS A 702 -4.02 14.30 26.67
CA LYS A 702 -5.03 13.61 25.84
C LYS A 702 -4.57 13.48 24.39
N VAL A 703 -3.95 14.51 23.83
CA VAL A 703 -3.34 14.44 22.49
C VAL A 703 -2.24 13.37 22.45
N SER A 704 -1.40 13.30 23.48
CA SER A 704 -0.33 12.31 23.58
C SER A 704 -0.87 10.88 23.70
N VAL A 705 -1.94 10.68 24.47
CA VAL A 705 -2.66 9.40 24.53
C VAL A 705 -3.16 9.02 23.13
N GLY A 706 -3.82 9.95 22.44
CA GLY A 706 -4.29 9.76 21.08
C GLY A 706 -3.20 9.34 20.09
N ARG A 707 -2.03 9.99 20.16
CA ARG A 707 -0.84 9.66 19.33
C ARG A 707 -0.29 8.27 19.61
N ALA A 708 -0.39 7.79 20.85
CA ALA A 708 0.11 6.48 21.25
C ALA A 708 -0.85 5.33 20.90
N LEU A 709 -2.10 5.61 20.53
CA LEU A 709 -3.06 4.59 20.14
C LEU A 709 -2.71 3.98 18.79
N ARG A 710 -2.97 2.68 18.66
CA ARG A 710 -2.87 2.01 17.35
C ARG A 710 -3.98 2.50 16.41
N TYR A 711 -3.74 2.36 15.11
CA TYR A 711 -4.65 2.84 14.08
C TYR A 711 -6.08 2.28 14.19
N ASP A 712 -6.22 0.98 14.50
CA ASP A 712 -7.51 0.34 14.78
C ASP A 712 -8.23 1.00 15.96
N GLN A 713 -7.50 1.31 17.03
CA GLN A 713 -8.05 1.92 18.24
C GLN A 713 -8.52 3.36 18.00
N VAL A 714 -7.75 4.17 17.28
CA VAL A 714 -8.17 5.53 16.89
C VAL A 714 -9.43 5.48 16.00
N PHE A 715 -9.50 4.49 15.11
CA PHE A 715 -10.66 4.29 14.25
C PHE A 715 -11.90 3.94 15.06
N ASP A 716 -11.78 3.01 16.00
CA ASP A 716 -12.89 2.59 16.85
C ASP A 716 -13.35 3.71 17.79
N LEU A 717 -12.43 4.57 18.27
CA LEU A 717 -12.80 5.81 18.97
C LEU A 717 -13.65 6.73 18.09
N ALA A 718 -13.25 6.96 16.83
CA ALA A 718 -13.99 7.82 15.90
C ALA A 718 -15.37 7.24 15.51
N LEU A 719 -15.51 5.91 15.52
CA LEU A 719 -16.78 5.23 15.28
C LEU A 719 -17.67 5.13 16.53
N GLY A 720 -17.13 5.38 17.72
CA GLY A 720 -17.87 5.46 18.97
C GLY A 720 -18.70 6.74 19.09
N PRO A 721 -19.41 6.96 20.21
CA PRO A 721 -20.18 8.19 20.43
C PRO A 721 -19.26 9.42 20.44
N LEU A 722 -19.48 10.35 19.49
CA LEU A 722 -18.70 11.60 19.43
C LEU A 722 -19.21 12.66 20.42
N ALA A 723 -20.50 12.62 20.76
CA ALA A 723 -21.07 13.44 21.84
C ALA A 723 -20.77 12.81 23.22
N PRO A 724 -20.65 13.61 24.29
CA PRO A 724 -20.43 13.08 25.63
C PRO A 724 -21.63 12.28 26.11
N ASP A 725 -21.37 11.24 26.90
CA ASP A 725 -22.42 10.45 27.55
C ASP A 725 -23.11 11.30 28.63
N ARG A 726 -24.35 11.72 28.37
CA ARG A 726 -25.15 12.57 29.26
C ARG A 726 -25.43 11.91 30.62
N GLU A 727 -25.30 10.59 30.76
CA GLU A 727 -25.41 9.91 32.06
C GLU A 727 -24.17 10.09 32.95
N GLN A 728 -22.98 10.25 32.37
CA GLN A 728 -21.73 10.44 33.11
C GLN A 728 -21.53 11.90 33.54
N ALA A 729 -21.96 12.86 32.73
CA ALA A 729 -22.00 14.29 33.07
C ALA A 729 -22.89 14.61 34.29
N ARG A 730 -23.82 13.72 34.65
CA ARG A 730 -24.69 13.84 35.84
C ARG A 730 -24.05 13.36 37.15
N LYS A 731 -22.83 12.82 37.13
CA LYS A 731 -22.10 12.39 38.34
C LYS A 731 -21.36 13.54 39.07
N PHE A 732 -21.61 14.80 38.72
CA PHE A 732 -21.20 15.90 39.59
C PHE A 732 -21.99 15.80 40.90
N VAL A 733 -21.32 15.36 41.97
CA VAL A 733 -21.82 15.45 43.34
C VAL A 733 -21.36 16.81 43.86
N PRO A 734 -22.28 17.78 44.02
CA PRO A 734 -21.87 19.10 44.48
C PRO A 734 -21.22 19.05 45.87
N PRO A 735 -20.17 19.85 46.11
CA PRO A 735 -19.53 19.92 47.42
C PRO A 735 -20.53 20.38 48.49
N GLY A 736 -20.27 19.96 49.74
CA GLY A 736 -21.12 20.34 50.88
C GLY A 736 -22.45 19.59 50.99
N GLY A 737 -22.60 18.44 50.31
CA GLY A 737 -23.79 17.60 50.42
C GLY A 737 -25.05 18.22 49.79
N LEU A 738 -24.86 19.19 48.90
CA LEU A 738 -25.95 19.82 48.16
C LEU A 738 -26.42 18.91 47.02
N THR A 739 -27.71 18.96 46.72
CA THR A 739 -28.24 18.44 45.46
C THR A 739 -27.81 19.35 44.30
N PRO A 740 -27.75 18.85 43.05
CA PRO A 740 -27.41 19.70 41.89
C PRO A 740 -28.26 20.97 41.80
N ARG A 741 -29.55 20.86 42.16
CA ARG A 741 -30.47 21.99 42.13
C ARG A 741 -30.22 23.02 43.24
N GLU A 742 -29.79 22.58 44.41
CA GLU A 742 -29.37 23.47 45.50
C GLU A 742 -28.04 24.15 45.17
N PHE A 743 -27.12 23.45 44.49
CA PHE A 743 -25.87 24.02 44.03
C PHE A 743 -26.08 25.12 42.99
N ASP A 744 -26.97 24.91 42.01
CA ASP A 744 -27.37 25.95 41.05
C ASP A 744 -27.91 27.19 41.76
N VAL A 745 -28.77 27.01 42.77
CA VAL A 745 -29.31 28.13 43.57
C VAL A 745 -28.19 28.86 44.30
N ALA A 746 -27.22 28.15 44.90
CA ALA A 746 -26.05 28.75 45.55
C ALA A 746 -25.16 29.52 44.55
N ALA A 747 -25.01 29.03 43.31
CA ALA A 747 -24.27 29.72 42.25
C ALA A 747 -24.90 31.07 41.88
N HIS A 748 -26.23 31.13 41.76
CA HIS A 748 -26.92 32.38 41.43
C HIS A 748 -26.94 33.35 42.63
N VAL A 749 -26.91 32.82 43.86
CA VAL A 749 -26.69 33.62 45.07
C VAL A 749 -25.31 34.29 45.05
N ALA A 750 -24.26 33.56 44.66
CA ALA A 750 -22.90 34.11 44.53
C ALA A 750 -22.80 35.21 43.47
N LYS A 751 -23.63 35.16 42.42
CA LYS A 751 -23.78 36.23 41.43
C LYS A 751 -24.54 37.47 41.94
N GLY A 752 -24.91 37.51 43.22
CA GLY A 752 -25.62 38.64 43.84
C GLY A 752 -27.11 38.72 43.48
N MET A 753 -27.69 37.69 42.87
CA MET A 753 -29.09 37.69 42.46
C MET A 753 -30.03 37.58 43.67
N THR A 754 -31.20 38.22 43.59
CA THR A 754 -32.31 38.07 44.57
C THR A 754 -33.10 36.79 44.32
N SER A 755 -33.82 36.26 45.33
CA SER A 755 -34.62 35.03 45.15
C SER A 755 -35.66 35.11 44.02
N ARG A 756 -36.18 36.30 43.70
CA ARG A 756 -37.09 36.51 42.55
C ARG A 756 -36.37 36.41 41.21
N GLN A 757 -35.14 36.91 41.11
CA GLN A 757 -34.32 36.79 39.90
C GLN A 757 -33.89 35.35 39.67
N ILE A 758 -33.47 34.64 40.73
CA ILE A 758 -33.13 33.21 40.67
C ILE A 758 -34.34 32.39 40.21
N ALA A 759 -35.53 32.70 40.74
CA ALA A 759 -36.77 32.03 40.36
C ALA A 759 -37.07 32.19 38.86
N ALA A 760 -36.92 33.40 38.34
CA ALA A 760 -37.12 33.70 36.92
C ALA A 760 -36.08 32.99 36.03
N GLU A 761 -34.80 33.04 36.41
CA GLU A 761 -33.69 32.44 35.64
C GLU A 761 -33.78 30.91 35.59
N LEU A 762 -34.12 30.29 36.72
CA LEU A 762 -34.18 28.83 36.84
C LEU A 762 -35.54 28.23 36.46
N GLY A 763 -36.52 29.05 36.09
CA GLY A 763 -37.88 28.61 35.73
C GLY A 763 -38.65 27.94 36.88
N ILE A 764 -38.41 28.35 38.13
CA ILE A 764 -39.04 27.78 39.34
C ILE A 764 -39.75 28.86 40.16
N SER A 765 -40.60 28.46 41.12
CA SER A 765 -41.32 29.43 41.94
C SER A 765 -40.39 30.14 42.95
N TYR A 766 -40.70 31.39 43.28
CA TYR A 766 -40.02 32.13 44.36
C TYR A 766 -39.96 31.32 45.67
N ARG A 767 -41.06 30.64 46.02
CA ARG A 767 -41.15 29.82 47.23
C ARG A 767 -40.21 28.62 47.17
N THR A 768 -40.00 28.05 45.98
CA THR A 768 -39.05 26.95 45.75
C THR A 768 -37.61 27.40 45.97
N VAL A 769 -37.24 28.60 45.51
CA VAL A 769 -35.90 29.17 45.76
C VAL A 769 -35.68 29.40 47.26
N GLU A 770 -36.67 29.95 47.97
CA GLU A 770 -36.60 30.13 49.43
C GLU A 770 -36.44 28.78 50.15
N THR A 771 -37.17 27.75 49.74
CA THR A 771 -37.00 26.39 50.28
C THR A 771 -35.60 25.84 50.02
N HIS A 772 -35.05 26.03 48.82
CA HIS A 772 -33.67 25.61 48.53
C HIS A 772 -32.67 26.33 49.42
N LEU A 773 -32.80 27.65 49.64
CA LEU A 773 -31.93 28.40 50.54
C LEU A 773 -32.03 27.94 51.99
N GLN A 774 -33.24 27.63 52.46
CA GLN A 774 -33.48 27.06 53.79
C GLN A 774 -32.86 25.67 53.96
N ASN A 775 -32.70 24.90 52.89
CA ASN A 775 -32.05 23.59 52.91
C ASN A 775 -30.52 23.69 52.75
N ILE A 776 -30.03 24.65 51.96
CA ILE A 776 -28.61 24.91 51.73
C ILE A 776 -27.92 25.34 53.02
N MET A 777 -28.52 26.27 53.76
CA MET A 777 -27.94 26.86 54.98
C MET A 777 -27.54 25.79 56.03
N PRO A 778 -28.44 24.88 56.47
CA PRO A 778 -28.09 23.82 57.40
C PRO A 778 -27.07 22.82 56.85
N LYS A 779 -27.14 22.48 55.55
CA LYS A 779 -26.22 21.53 54.91
C LYS A 779 -24.78 22.03 54.91
N LEU A 780 -24.58 23.34 54.77
CA LEU A 780 -23.27 23.97 54.75
C LEU A 780 -22.85 24.55 56.12
N GLY A 781 -23.72 24.52 57.13
CA GLY A 781 -23.45 25.11 58.45
C GLY A 781 -23.50 26.65 58.47
N PHE A 782 -24.21 27.27 57.52
CA PHE A 782 -24.32 28.72 57.38
C PHE A 782 -25.63 29.26 57.93
N SER A 783 -25.61 30.50 58.39
CA SER A 783 -26.75 31.18 59.01
C SER A 783 -27.37 32.25 58.10
N ASN A 784 -26.69 32.64 57.02
CA ASN A 784 -27.18 33.66 56.10
C ASN A 784 -26.76 33.43 54.64
N ARG A 785 -27.44 34.13 53.73
CA ARG A 785 -27.23 34.04 52.27
C ARG A 785 -25.85 34.56 51.84
N ILE A 786 -25.26 35.48 52.60
CA ILE A 786 -23.96 36.09 52.28
C ILE A 786 -22.85 35.04 52.46
N GLU A 787 -22.94 34.20 53.49
CA GLU A 787 -22.04 33.07 53.72
C GLU A 787 -22.15 32.03 52.60
N VAL A 788 -23.36 31.73 52.12
CA VAL A 788 -23.56 30.86 50.95
C VAL A 788 -22.91 31.44 49.68
N ALA A 789 -23.05 32.76 49.47
CA ALA A 789 -22.41 33.46 48.36
C ALA A 789 -20.89 33.40 48.44
N ALA A 790 -20.33 33.69 49.63
CA ALA A 790 -18.89 33.67 49.87
C ALA A 790 -18.30 32.27 49.74
N TRP A 791 -19.00 31.24 50.24
CA TRP A 791 -18.60 29.84 50.10
C TRP A 791 -18.54 29.40 48.65
N HIS A 792 -19.61 29.65 47.87
CA HIS A 792 -19.62 29.26 46.46
C HIS A 792 -18.59 30.05 45.63
N ALA A 793 -18.38 31.34 45.95
CA ALA A 793 -17.34 32.15 45.30
C ALA A 793 -15.91 31.70 45.66
N GLY A 794 -15.74 31.01 46.79
CA GLY A 794 -14.47 30.44 47.24
C GLY A 794 -14.24 28.98 46.85
N LEU A 795 -15.17 28.34 46.15
CA LEU A 795 -14.94 27.02 45.57
C LEU A 795 -13.97 27.16 44.40
N PRO A 796 -12.95 26.28 44.28
CA PRO A 796 -12.12 26.25 43.08
C PRO A 796 -13.04 26.00 41.88
N SER A 797 -12.95 26.85 40.85
CA SER A 797 -13.60 26.58 39.58
C SER A 797 -13.17 25.18 39.14
N ALA A 798 -14.11 24.28 38.87
CA ALA A 798 -13.82 22.91 38.44
C ALA A 798 -12.78 22.97 37.30
N GLY A 799 -11.52 22.62 37.63
CA GLY A 799 -10.35 22.93 36.80
C GLY A 799 -9.11 23.44 37.55
N GLN A 800 -9.11 23.58 38.88
CA GLN A 800 -7.88 23.81 39.65
C GLN A 800 -7.81 22.95 40.92
N ASP A 801 -6.65 22.33 41.09
CA ASP A 801 -6.11 21.60 42.26
C ASP A 801 -6.35 20.08 42.34
N SER A 802 -5.47 19.33 41.66
CA SER A 802 -4.98 18.03 42.12
C SER A 802 -3.44 17.98 42.08
N GLU A 803 -2.80 18.75 42.96
CA GLU A 803 -1.46 18.46 43.45
C GLU A 803 -1.48 18.43 44.98
N SER A 804 -1.55 17.21 45.52
CA SER A 804 -0.96 16.82 46.81
C SER A 804 -0.86 15.30 46.86
#